data_AF-A0AAU3JZA8-F1
#
_entry.id   AF-A0AAU3JZA8-F1
#
_cell.length_a   1.000
_cell.length_b   1.000
_cell.length_c   1.000
_cell.angle_alpha   90.00
_cell.angle_beta   90.00
_cell.angle_gamma   90.00
#
_symmetry.space_group_name_H-M   'P 1'
#
loop_
_entity.id
_entity.type
_entity.pdbx_description
1 polymer ?
#
loop_
_entity_poly.entity_id
_entity_poly.type
_entity_poly.pdbx_seq_one_letter_code
_entity_poly.pdbx_strand_id
1 'polypeptide(L)'
;MQLAAIIVSLVLTVIGVALLARAIGQFVRYFKLGQPVPAGLRTDNPYQRSVTLVKEFLGHTRMNRWGIVGFAHWFVAVGFLTLPPTLAQAFGQLFSADWTLPVIGGFLPFEMYIEFIGVMTILGIAVLIVIRLLSLPSRPGRKSRFAGSKAGQAYFVEYVILTIGLAIYVLRGLEGAIHHVEGYEAGYFASYPLVLAFKGLSVGTLQNLIYLTAMIKIGTSFVWMIVVSLNTNMGVAWHRFLAFPNIWFKREATGGTALGALQPMTSGGKPIDFTDPGEDDVFGVSQVEQFSWKGLLDFSTCTECGRCQSQCPAWNTGKPLSPKLLMMSLRDHAHAKAPYLLAGGGKTAEGEEKGSEEQLKDVPAAALAEAERPLIGTAEENGVIDPDVLWSCTTCGACVEQCPVDIEHVDHIVDMRRYQVMIESAFPSEAGTMLKNLEKKGNPWGLAKKQRLEWLKELDFEVPVVGQDIEDLTEVEYLYWVGCAGALEDRAKKTTKAFAELLHIAGVKFAIMGGDEKCTGDSARRLGNEPLFQELGMENVMALNMAFGEELDDDGKVVPESAKPKSAKKIVATCPHCLNTIGNEYPQLGGDYEVVHHTQLLQHLIDDGKLLPVTPVEGLITYHDPCYLGRHNKIYTPPREIMSAVPGLRQQEMHRHKERGFCCGAGGARMWMEERIGKRINNERVDEALSLNPDIVSTACPFCLVMLTDSVNGKKNDGKAKESITVVDVAQLLLESVKTPATDDDEPPAGESDSESAPEPQPVK
;
A
#
# COMPACT_ATOMS: atom_id res chain seq x y z
N MET A 1 52.57 -17.48 4.34
CA MET A 1 51.22 -16.90 4.45
C MET A 1 50.82 -16.09 3.23
N GLN A 2 51.61 -15.08 2.83
CA GLN A 2 51.30 -14.18 1.71
C GLN A 2 50.88 -14.88 0.41
N LEU A 3 51.65 -15.85 -0.08
CA LEU A 3 51.34 -16.57 -1.33
C LEU A 3 49.99 -17.29 -1.26
N ALA A 4 49.69 -17.96 -0.14
CA ALA A 4 48.40 -18.62 0.07
C ALA A 4 47.25 -17.61 0.08
N ALA A 5 47.45 -16.47 0.77
CA ALA A 5 46.49 -15.38 0.83
C ALA A 5 46.16 -14.80 -0.55
N ILE A 6 47.17 -14.61 -1.40
CA ILE A 6 47.02 -14.16 -2.79
C ILE A 6 46.22 -15.20 -3.60
N ILE A 7 46.67 -16.46 -3.63
CA ILE A 7 46.07 -17.51 -4.47
C ILE A 7 44.59 -17.69 -4.11
N VAL A 8 44.27 -17.86 -2.83
CA VAL A 8 42.89 -18.09 -2.36
C VAL A 8 42.01 -16.90 -2.73
N SER A 9 42.47 -15.67 -2.47
CA SER A 9 41.70 -14.46 -2.73
C SER A 9 41.42 -14.26 -4.22
N LEU A 10 42.42 -14.45 -5.09
CA LEU A 10 42.27 -14.27 -6.54
C LEU A 10 41.37 -15.35 -7.16
N VAL A 11 41.50 -16.62 -6.75
CA VAL A 11 40.64 -17.70 -7.23
C VAL A 11 39.17 -17.43 -6.88
N LEU A 12 38.88 -17.09 -5.62
CA LEU A 12 37.52 -16.73 -5.19
C LEU A 12 36.99 -15.52 -5.95
N THR A 13 37.85 -14.55 -6.26
CA THR A 13 37.50 -13.35 -7.02
C THR A 13 37.04 -13.70 -8.43
N VAL A 14 37.83 -14.47 -9.17
CA VAL A 14 37.51 -14.87 -10.54
C VAL A 14 36.19 -15.64 -10.59
N ILE A 15 36.01 -16.60 -9.68
CA ILE A 15 34.76 -17.40 -9.61
C ILE A 15 33.57 -16.51 -9.25
N GLY A 16 33.71 -15.66 -8.22
CA GLY A 16 32.64 -14.77 -7.77
C GLY A 16 32.19 -13.80 -8.85
N VAL A 17 33.13 -13.14 -9.55
CA VAL A 17 32.82 -12.20 -10.64
C VAL A 17 32.13 -12.91 -11.80
N ALA A 18 32.62 -14.09 -12.21
CA ALA A 18 32.03 -14.85 -13.30
C ALA A 18 30.58 -15.27 -12.99
N LEU A 19 30.33 -15.77 -11.77
CA LEU A 19 28.99 -16.15 -11.33
C LEU A 19 28.06 -14.94 -11.19
N LEU A 20 28.57 -13.80 -10.71
CA LEU A 20 27.79 -12.57 -10.60
C LEU A 20 27.35 -12.05 -11.97
N ALA A 21 28.26 -12.03 -12.94
CA ALA A 21 27.93 -11.65 -14.32
C ALA A 21 26.84 -12.55 -14.91
N ARG A 22 26.93 -13.88 -14.69
CA ARG A 22 25.89 -14.83 -15.07
C ARG A 22 24.56 -14.53 -14.39
N ALA A 23 24.56 -14.30 -13.08
CA ALA A 23 23.34 -14.03 -12.31
C ALA A 23 22.63 -12.74 -12.77
N ILE A 24 23.38 -11.68 -13.06
CA ILE A 24 22.82 -10.44 -13.64
C ILE A 24 22.17 -10.73 -15.00
N GLY A 25 22.85 -11.47 -15.88
CA GLY A 25 22.28 -11.89 -17.16
C GLY A 25 21.01 -12.74 -16.99
N GLN A 26 20.95 -13.60 -15.98
CA GLN A 26 19.75 -14.37 -15.65
C GLN A 26 18.58 -13.48 -15.25
N PHE A 27 18.78 -12.50 -14.36
CA PHE A 27 17.71 -11.55 -14.00
C PHE A 27 17.14 -10.80 -15.20
N VAL A 28 18.01 -10.29 -16.08
CA VAL A 28 17.56 -9.58 -17.29
C VAL A 28 16.70 -10.50 -18.17
N ARG A 29 17.10 -11.76 -18.33
CA ARG A 29 16.30 -12.75 -19.08
C ARG A 29 14.99 -13.10 -18.36
N TYR A 30 15.02 -13.25 -17.04
CA TYR A 30 13.84 -13.58 -16.24
C TYR A 30 12.80 -12.47 -16.27
N PHE A 31 13.19 -11.21 -16.09
CA PHE A 31 12.23 -10.12 -16.12
C PHE A 31 11.60 -9.96 -17.52
N LYS A 32 12.33 -10.28 -18.58
CA LYS A 32 11.79 -10.30 -19.96
C LYS A 32 10.77 -11.41 -20.22
N LEU A 33 10.59 -12.38 -19.32
CA LEU A 33 9.52 -13.37 -19.43
C LEU A 33 8.14 -12.77 -19.12
N GLY A 34 8.10 -11.71 -18.32
CA GLY A 34 6.85 -11.03 -17.99
C GLY A 34 6.34 -10.16 -19.14
N GLN A 35 5.04 -9.92 -19.14
CA GLN A 35 4.39 -9.04 -20.12
C GLN A 35 5.02 -7.63 -20.12
N PRO A 36 5.03 -6.93 -21.27
CA PRO A 36 5.40 -5.52 -21.30
C PRO A 36 4.39 -4.70 -20.48
N VAL A 37 4.86 -3.55 -19.98
CA VAL A 37 3.98 -2.52 -19.40
C VAL A 37 3.64 -1.50 -20.49
N PRO A 38 2.56 -0.71 -20.35
CA PRO A 38 2.26 0.40 -21.25
C PRO A 38 3.47 1.28 -21.52
N ALA A 39 3.70 1.56 -22.81
CA ALA A 39 4.87 2.29 -23.28
C ALA A 39 4.97 3.66 -22.58
N GLY A 40 6.17 3.99 -22.10
CA GLY A 40 6.44 5.25 -21.40
C GLY A 40 6.03 5.29 -19.92
N LEU A 41 5.06 4.47 -19.46
CA LEU A 41 4.49 4.57 -18.11
C LEU A 41 5.50 4.44 -16.96
N ARG A 42 6.61 3.73 -17.18
CA ARG A 42 7.64 3.46 -16.15
C ARG A 42 8.97 4.17 -16.42
N THR A 43 9.07 4.90 -17.52
CA THR A 43 10.31 5.54 -18.01
C THR A 43 10.12 7.02 -18.34
N ASP A 44 8.91 7.54 -18.18
CA ASP A 44 8.60 8.97 -18.25
C ASP A 44 9.37 9.76 -17.18
N ASN A 45 9.59 11.05 -17.43
CA ASN A 45 10.19 11.96 -16.45
C ASN A 45 11.48 11.42 -15.78
N PRO A 46 12.51 10.99 -16.55
CA PRO A 46 13.68 10.30 -16.03
C PRO A 46 14.46 11.13 -14.99
N TYR A 47 14.45 12.46 -15.11
CA TYR A 47 15.02 13.37 -14.11
C TYR A 47 14.32 13.21 -12.75
N GLN A 48 12.99 13.34 -12.72
CA GLN A 48 12.20 13.23 -11.49
C GLN A 48 12.33 11.85 -10.85
N ARG A 49 12.34 10.78 -11.65
CA ARG A 49 12.57 9.40 -11.16
C ARG A 49 13.95 9.24 -10.52
N SER A 50 14.97 9.84 -11.11
CA SER A 50 16.34 9.81 -10.56
C SER A 50 16.45 10.61 -9.25
N VAL A 51 15.79 11.77 -9.17
CA VAL A 51 15.67 12.54 -7.92
C VAL A 51 14.95 11.73 -6.85
N THR A 52 13.83 11.08 -7.19
CA THR A 52 13.09 10.20 -6.29
C THR A 52 13.95 9.05 -5.79
N LEU A 53 14.70 8.38 -6.68
CA LEU A 53 15.63 7.31 -6.31
C LEU A 53 16.66 7.80 -5.28
N VAL A 54 17.33 8.93 -5.56
CA VAL A 54 18.33 9.50 -4.65
C VAL A 54 17.68 9.89 -3.31
N LYS A 55 16.50 10.51 -3.32
CA LYS A 55 15.76 10.92 -2.12
C LYS A 55 15.36 9.73 -1.26
N GLU A 56 14.80 8.68 -1.84
CA GLU A 56 14.38 7.48 -1.11
C GLU A 56 15.57 6.66 -0.62
N PHE A 57 16.63 6.57 -1.42
CA PHE A 57 17.85 5.87 -1.05
C PHE A 57 18.63 6.61 0.06
N LEU A 58 19.08 7.85 -0.17
CA LEU A 58 19.88 8.58 0.82
C LEU A 58 19.06 8.96 2.04
N GLY A 59 17.82 9.41 1.85
CA GLY A 59 16.93 9.80 2.93
C GLY A 59 16.32 8.64 3.71
N HIS A 60 16.38 7.40 3.17
CA HIS A 60 15.73 6.22 3.75
C HIS A 60 14.27 6.51 4.18
N THR A 61 13.56 7.35 3.41
CA THR A 61 12.35 8.07 3.85
C THR A 61 11.26 7.15 4.40
N ARG A 62 11.10 5.96 3.79
CA ARG A 62 10.15 4.94 4.25
C ARG A 62 10.73 4.02 5.33
N MET A 63 12.02 3.69 5.24
CA MET A 63 12.70 2.80 6.19
C MET A 63 12.82 3.43 7.59
N ASN A 64 13.11 4.74 7.64
CA ASN A 64 13.30 5.54 8.85
C ASN A 64 12.01 5.77 9.66
N ARG A 65 10.83 5.46 9.10
CA ARG A 65 9.56 5.48 9.84
C ARG A 65 9.52 4.49 11.02
N TRP A 66 10.48 3.57 11.11
CA TRP A 66 10.57 2.52 12.14
C TRP A 66 11.70 2.75 13.15
N GLY A 67 12.06 4.01 13.39
CA GLY A 67 12.96 4.41 14.48
C GLY A 67 14.34 3.77 14.38
N ILE A 68 14.77 3.10 15.46
CA ILE A 68 16.12 2.52 15.60
C ILE A 68 16.47 1.52 14.49
N VAL A 69 15.49 0.76 13.98
CA VAL A 69 15.72 -0.21 12.90
C VAL A 69 16.11 0.50 11.61
N GLY A 70 15.47 1.64 11.31
CA GLY A 70 15.79 2.43 10.11
C GLY A 70 17.18 3.04 10.18
N PHE A 71 17.52 3.62 11.34
CA PHE A 71 18.84 4.19 11.61
C PHE A 71 19.97 3.15 11.52
N ALA A 72 19.83 2.02 12.21
CA ALA A 72 20.81 0.93 12.17
C ALA A 72 20.98 0.35 10.75
N HIS A 73 19.86 0.18 10.02
CA HIS A 73 19.88 -0.27 8.63
C HIS A 73 20.60 0.70 7.70
N TRP A 74 20.44 2.01 7.90
CA TRP A 74 21.08 3.04 7.07
C TRP A 74 22.62 2.89 7.09
N PHE A 75 23.22 2.74 8.27
CA PHE A 75 24.68 2.53 8.37
C PHE A 75 25.15 1.21 7.77
N VAL A 76 24.33 0.16 7.83
CA VAL A 76 24.65 -1.10 7.15
C VAL A 76 24.59 -0.92 5.62
N ALA A 77 23.61 -0.18 5.11
CA ALA A 77 23.49 0.12 3.69
C ALA A 77 24.64 0.99 3.16
N VAL A 78 24.99 2.06 3.87
CA VAL A 78 26.14 2.93 3.52
C VAL A 78 27.46 2.17 3.68
N GLY A 79 27.59 1.32 4.70
CA GLY A 79 28.73 0.42 4.86
C GLY A 79 28.93 -0.52 3.68
N PHE A 80 27.84 -1.10 3.15
CA PHE A 80 27.89 -1.90 1.92
C PHE A 80 28.38 -1.10 0.71
N LEU A 81 27.91 0.13 0.51
CA LEU A 81 28.41 1.00 -0.58
C LEU A 81 29.86 1.45 -0.38
N THR A 82 30.35 1.42 0.86
CA THR A 82 31.74 1.75 1.22
C THR A 82 32.67 0.55 1.03
N LEU A 83 32.14 -0.65 0.80
CA LEU A 83 32.92 -1.86 0.65
C LEU A 83 33.94 -1.81 -0.51
N PRO A 84 33.63 -1.31 -1.72
CA PRO A 84 34.56 -1.33 -2.86
C PRO A 84 35.94 -0.69 -2.60
N PRO A 85 36.07 0.55 -2.11
CA PRO A 85 37.39 1.13 -1.84
C PRO A 85 38.14 0.34 -0.75
N THR A 86 37.45 -0.15 0.28
CA THR A 86 38.13 -0.93 1.33
C THR A 86 38.56 -2.33 0.81
N LEU A 87 37.85 -2.92 -0.15
CA LEU A 87 38.27 -4.16 -0.80
C LEU A 87 39.49 -3.92 -1.69
N ALA A 88 39.50 -2.82 -2.46
CA ALA A 88 40.66 -2.43 -3.26
C ALA A 88 41.92 -2.29 -2.39
N GLN A 89 41.79 -1.69 -1.19
CA GLN A 89 42.87 -1.63 -0.22
C GLN A 89 43.32 -3.01 0.29
N ALA A 90 42.37 -3.88 0.65
CA ALA A 90 42.71 -5.24 1.07
C ALA A 90 43.44 -6.02 -0.03
N PHE A 91 43.10 -5.82 -1.31
CA PHE A 91 43.83 -6.45 -2.42
C PHE A 91 45.27 -5.96 -2.53
N GLY A 92 45.50 -4.65 -2.42
CA GLY A 92 46.85 -4.10 -2.38
C GLY A 92 47.66 -4.64 -1.19
N GLN A 93 47.00 -4.76 -0.04
CA GLN A 93 47.58 -5.33 1.18
C GLN A 93 48.00 -6.80 1.06
N LEU A 94 47.49 -7.57 0.08
CA LEU A 94 47.98 -8.92 -0.20
C LEU A 94 49.39 -8.92 -0.82
N PHE A 95 49.74 -7.88 -1.58
CA PHE A 95 51.02 -7.76 -2.28
C PHE A 95 52.05 -6.97 -1.48
N SER A 96 51.62 -5.93 -0.76
CA SER A 96 52.46 -5.18 0.20
C SER A 96 51.63 -4.86 1.44
N ALA A 97 52.02 -5.37 2.61
CA ALA A 97 51.20 -5.25 3.82
C ALA A 97 50.90 -3.80 4.24
N ASP A 98 51.83 -2.89 3.97
CA ASP A 98 51.75 -1.46 4.25
C ASP A 98 51.03 -0.65 3.16
N TRP A 99 50.47 -1.32 2.14
CA TRP A 99 49.84 -0.66 1.01
C TRP A 99 48.58 0.12 1.40
N THR A 100 48.49 1.34 0.90
CA THR A 100 47.31 2.19 0.99
C THR A 100 46.86 2.64 -0.40
N LEU A 101 45.63 3.12 -0.51
CA LEU A 101 45.09 3.62 -1.78
C LEU A 101 45.93 4.82 -2.29
N PRO A 102 46.48 4.79 -3.52
CA PRO A 102 47.46 5.76 -4.00
C PRO A 102 47.05 7.24 -3.98
N VAL A 103 45.75 7.55 -3.89
CA VAL A 103 45.20 8.92 -3.91
C VAL A 103 44.51 9.31 -2.61
N ILE A 104 43.75 8.38 -2.01
CA ILE A 104 42.89 8.67 -0.86
C ILE A 104 43.33 7.98 0.43
N GLY A 105 44.33 7.10 0.38
CA GLY A 105 44.75 6.26 1.50
C GLY A 105 45.31 7.03 2.70
N GLY A 106 45.90 8.20 2.49
CA GLY A 106 46.33 9.13 3.55
C GLY A 106 45.52 10.43 3.59
N PHE A 107 44.38 10.48 2.89
CA PHE A 107 43.51 11.65 2.91
C PHE A 107 42.64 11.59 4.16
N LEU A 108 43.00 12.38 5.18
CA LEU A 108 42.38 12.34 6.51
C LEU A 108 40.83 12.27 6.49
N PRO A 109 40.10 13.06 5.69
CA PRO A 109 38.64 12.96 5.63
C PRO A 109 38.13 11.58 5.19
N PHE A 110 38.83 10.91 4.26
CA PHE A 110 38.48 9.55 3.84
C PHE A 110 38.77 8.54 4.94
N GLU A 111 39.91 8.64 5.63
CA GLU A 111 40.26 7.76 6.73
C GLU A 111 39.26 7.87 7.89
N MET A 112 38.94 9.11 8.30
CA MET A 112 37.91 9.37 9.30
C MET A 112 36.54 8.83 8.86
N TYR A 113 36.20 8.94 7.58
CA TYR A 113 34.97 8.38 7.04
C TYR A 113 34.93 6.85 7.15
N ILE A 114 36.02 6.16 6.80
CA ILE A 114 36.12 4.69 6.90
C ILE A 114 36.05 4.23 8.37
N GLU A 115 36.76 4.91 9.28
CA GLU A 115 36.69 4.63 10.72
C GLU A 115 35.26 4.79 11.24
N PHE A 116 34.62 5.91 10.93
CA PHE A 116 33.25 6.20 11.38
C PHE A 116 32.23 5.20 10.82
N ILE A 117 32.20 5.03 9.49
CA ILE A 117 31.26 4.11 8.85
C ILE A 117 31.55 2.66 9.26
N GLY A 118 32.81 2.26 9.37
CA GLY A 118 33.20 0.92 9.82
C GLY A 118 32.62 0.58 11.18
N VAL A 119 32.82 1.45 12.19
CA VAL A 119 32.26 1.28 13.53
C VAL A 119 30.73 1.29 13.49
N MET A 120 30.13 2.26 12.82
CA MET A 120 28.67 2.39 12.78
C MET A 120 28.00 1.22 12.03
N THR A 121 28.65 0.63 11.03
CA THR A 121 28.18 -0.61 10.39
C THR A 121 28.23 -1.79 11.36
N ILE A 122 29.30 -1.95 12.16
CA ILE A 122 29.40 -3.01 13.18
C ILE A 122 28.31 -2.86 14.25
N LEU A 123 28.14 -1.64 14.78
CA LEU A 123 27.09 -1.36 15.77
C LEU A 123 25.69 -1.55 15.17
N GLY A 124 25.48 -1.05 13.95
CA GLY A 124 24.22 -1.19 13.23
C GLY A 124 23.85 -2.65 13.00
N ILE A 125 24.76 -3.49 12.51
CA ILE A 125 24.47 -4.91 12.29
C ILE A 125 24.26 -5.65 13.61
N ALA A 126 25.01 -5.34 14.67
CA ALA A 126 24.81 -5.92 15.99
C ALA A 126 23.40 -5.61 16.53
N VAL A 127 22.94 -4.36 16.42
CA VAL A 127 21.57 -3.97 16.79
C VAL A 127 20.54 -4.75 15.98
N LEU A 128 20.71 -4.88 14.67
CA LEU A 128 19.77 -5.63 13.82
C LEU A 128 19.73 -7.13 14.17
N ILE A 129 20.88 -7.74 14.46
CA ILE A 129 20.98 -9.11 14.95
C ILE A 129 20.20 -9.26 16.26
N VAL A 130 20.44 -8.38 17.24
CA VAL A 130 19.72 -8.41 18.53
C VAL A 130 18.22 -8.30 18.32
N ILE A 131 17.76 -7.34 17.51
CA ILE A 131 16.33 -7.16 17.21
C ILE A 131 15.73 -8.42 16.55
N ARG A 132 16.47 -9.09 15.66
CA ARG A 132 16.03 -10.35 15.07
C ARG A 132 15.91 -11.46 16.11
N LEU A 133 16.93 -11.63 16.96
CA LEU A 133 16.95 -12.64 18.03
C LEU A 133 15.81 -12.44 19.04
N LEU A 134 15.42 -11.19 19.30
CA LEU A 134 14.27 -10.87 20.14
C LEU A 134 12.92 -11.14 19.44
N SER A 135 12.89 -11.05 18.12
CA SER A 135 11.69 -11.20 17.29
C SER A 135 11.55 -12.58 16.64
N LEU A 136 12.29 -13.59 17.10
CA LEU A 136 12.30 -14.93 16.47
C LEU A 136 10.91 -15.54 16.43
N PRO A 137 10.47 -16.15 15.31
CA PRO A 137 9.16 -16.79 15.22
C PRO A 137 8.91 -17.85 16.29
N SER A 138 9.95 -18.49 16.83
CA SER A 138 9.84 -19.45 17.93
C SER A 138 9.26 -18.86 19.22
N ARG A 139 9.25 -17.52 19.40
CA ARG A 139 8.68 -16.86 20.57
C ARG A 139 7.24 -16.37 20.36
N PRO A 140 6.94 -15.43 19.43
CA PRO A 140 5.59 -14.89 19.28
C PRO A 140 4.82 -15.57 18.13
N GLY A 141 5.34 -16.65 17.53
CA GLY A 141 4.71 -17.40 16.45
C GLY A 141 4.37 -16.51 15.26
N ARG A 142 3.11 -16.58 14.83
CA ARG A 142 2.52 -15.77 13.75
C ARG A 142 2.66 -14.25 13.94
N LYS A 143 2.74 -13.77 15.20
CA LYS A 143 2.89 -12.34 15.50
C LYS A 143 4.30 -11.83 15.19
N SER A 144 5.29 -12.72 14.99
CA SER A 144 6.60 -12.29 14.48
C SER A 144 6.46 -11.78 13.05
N ARG A 145 7.01 -10.60 12.76
CA ARG A 145 7.16 -10.11 11.38
C ARG A 145 8.05 -11.03 10.52
N PHE A 146 8.91 -11.81 11.14
CA PHE A 146 9.80 -12.77 10.48
C PHE A 146 9.20 -14.16 10.32
N ALA A 147 7.95 -14.39 10.76
CA ALA A 147 7.27 -15.67 10.54
C ALA A 147 7.22 -16.00 9.03
N GLY A 148 7.72 -17.17 8.66
CA GLY A 148 7.84 -17.64 7.27
C GLY A 148 8.98 -17.02 6.43
N SER A 149 9.83 -16.16 7.01
CA SER A 149 11.06 -15.71 6.33
C SER A 149 12.14 -16.80 6.32
N LYS A 150 13.06 -16.79 5.33
CA LYS A 150 14.19 -17.73 5.23
C LYS A 150 15.30 -17.36 6.24
N ALA A 151 15.14 -17.75 7.51
CA ALA A 151 16.02 -17.33 8.61
C ALA A 151 17.51 -17.63 8.37
N GLY A 152 17.85 -18.81 7.83
CA GLY A 152 19.23 -19.20 7.54
C GLY A 152 19.92 -18.23 6.57
N GLN A 153 19.21 -17.76 5.54
CA GLN A 153 19.72 -16.77 4.59
C GLN A 153 19.98 -15.42 5.26
N ALA A 154 19.10 -15.00 6.18
CA ALA A 154 19.29 -13.77 6.93
C ALA A 154 20.51 -13.83 7.85
N TYR A 155 20.69 -14.92 8.60
CA TYR A 155 21.86 -15.09 9.48
C TYR A 155 23.17 -15.14 8.70
N PHE A 156 23.20 -15.85 7.57
CA PHE A 156 24.38 -15.87 6.70
C PHE A 156 24.81 -14.45 6.31
N VAL A 157 23.87 -13.62 5.86
CA VAL A 157 24.12 -12.22 5.50
C VAL A 157 24.58 -11.40 6.72
N GLU A 158 23.95 -11.57 7.88
CA GLU A 158 24.30 -10.85 9.10
C GLU A 158 25.73 -11.18 9.56
N TYR A 159 26.12 -12.46 9.53
CA TYR A 159 27.47 -12.88 9.87
C TYR A 159 28.52 -12.42 8.85
N VAL A 160 28.19 -12.40 7.56
CA VAL A 160 29.06 -11.84 6.52
C VAL A 160 29.35 -10.36 6.80
N ILE A 161 28.30 -9.56 7.05
CA ILE A 161 28.45 -8.12 7.31
C ILE A 161 29.27 -7.87 8.58
N LEU A 162 28.97 -8.60 9.65
CA LEU A 162 29.71 -8.49 10.91
C LEU A 162 31.19 -8.86 10.72
N THR A 163 31.48 -9.96 10.01
CA THR A 163 32.84 -10.42 9.75
C THR A 163 33.63 -9.41 8.92
N ILE A 164 33.02 -8.86 7.86
CA ILE A 164 33.65 -7.85 7.01
C ILE A 164 33.91 -6.56 7.81
N GLY A 165 32.94 -6.10 8.60
CA GLY A 165 33.10 -4.91 9.46
C GLY A 165 34.26 -5.08 10.45
N LEU A 166 34.31 -6.20 11.17
CA LEU A 166 35.39 -6.51 12.09
C LEU A 166 36.74 -6.61 11.38
N ALA A 167 36.80 -7.22 10.19
CA ALA A 167 38.03 -7.32 9.41
C ALA A 167 38.54 -5.94 8.93
N ILE A 168 37.64 -5.01 8.55
CA ILE A 168 38.01 -3.62 8.24
C ILE A 168 38.66 -2.97 9.46
N TYR A 169 38.03 -3.10 10.63
CA TYR A 169 38.50 -2.48 11.86
C TYR A 169 39.85 -3.04 12.32
N VAL A 170 40.04 -4.36 12.21
CA VAL A 170 41.33 -5.01 12.51
C VAL A 170 42.42 -4.60 11.52
N LEU A 171 42.11 -4.49 10.22
CA LEU A 171 43.07 -4.02 9.22
C LEU A 171 43.52 -2.59 9.51
N ARG A 172 42.62 -1.69 9.92
CA ARG A 172 42.99 -0.32 10.32
C ARG A 172 43.92 -0.30 11.54
N GLY A 173 43.64 -1.12 12.56
CA GLY A 173 44.52 -1.26 13.72
C GLY A 173 45.92 -1.78 13.35
N LEU A 174 45.99 -2.77 12.47
CA LEU A 174 47.27 -3.32 11.98
C LEU A 174 48.03 -2.32 11.10
N GLU A 175 47.31 -1.54 10.28
CA GLU A 175 47.85 -0.48 9.44
C GLU A 175 48.51 0.61 10.28
N GLY A 176 47.83 1.12 11.31
CA GLY A 176 48.45 2.11 12.22
C GLY A 176 49.68 1.54 12.95
N ALA A 177 49.67 0.25 13.31
CA ALA A 177 50.79 -0.40 13.97
C ALA A 177 52.01 -0.57 13.05
N ILE A 178 51.81 -0.95 11.76
CA ILE A 178 52.91 -1.11 10.79
C ILE A 178 53.44 0.24 10.28
N HIS A 179 52.62 1.30 10.30
CA HIS A 179 53.03 2.67 9.99
C HIS A 179 53.63 3.42 11.19
N HIS A 180 53.81 2.74 12.33
CA HIS A 180 54.43 3.31 13.53
C HIS A 180 53.70 4.53 14.11
N VAL A 181 52.37 4.50 14.12
CA VAL A 181 51.56 5.54 14.76
C VAL A 181 51.83 5.55 16.28
N GLU A 182 52.52 6.58 16.77
CA GLU A 182 52.98 6.63 18.17
C GLU A 182 51.95 7.21 19.14
N GLY A 183 51.01 8.01 18.62
CA GLY A 183 50.02 8.77 19.39
C GLY A 183 48.62 8.73 18.78
N TYR A 184 47.65 9.36 19.44
CA TYR A 184 46.30 9.45 18.91
C TYR A 184 46.30 10.32 17.63
N GLU A 185 45.77 9.75 16.56
CA GLU A 185 45.58 10.43 15.28
C GLU A 185 44.11 10.31 14.86
N ALA A 186 43.57 11.38 14.27
CA ALA A 186 42.17 11.41 13.85
C ALA A 186 41.85 10.34 12.79
N GLY A 187 42.81 9.92 11.96
CA GLY A 187 42.67 8.85 10.98
C GLY A 187 42.49 7.44 11.58
N TYR A 188 42.75 7.28 12.88
CA TYR A 188 42.58 6.03 13.62
C TYR A 188 41.70 6.23 14.86
N PHE A 189 40.81 7.24 14.87
CA PHE A 189 40.14 7.66 16.10
C PHE A 189 39.38 6.53 16.80
N ALA A 190 38.82 5.58 16.04
CA ALA A 190 38.18 4.42 16.60
C ALA A 190 39.17 3.26 16.73
N SER A 191 39.93 2.92 15.68
CA SER A 191 40.85 1.78 15.67
C SER A 191 42.12 1.93 16.53
N TYR A 192 42.41 3.10 17.11
CA TYR A 192 43.61 3.36 17.92
C TYR A 192 43.84 2.37 19.08
N PRO A 193 42.82 1.89 19.83
CA PRO A 193 43.03 0.84 20.82
C PRO A 193 43.59 -0.46 20.23
N LEU A 194 43.27 -0.78 18.97
CA LEU A 194 43.87 -1.92 18.26
C LEU A 194 45.30 -1.61 17.81
N VAL A 195 45.59 -0.37 17.39
CA VAL A 195 46.97 0.08 17.11
C VAL A 195 47.85 -0.15 18.34
N LEU A 196 47.37 0.24 19.52
CA LEU A 196 48.05 0.00 20.80
C LEU A 196 48.17 -1.49 21.13
N ALA A 197 47.12 -2.28 20.88
CA ALA A 197 47.13 -3.72 21.14
C ALA A 197 48.15 -4.48 20.27
N PHE A 198 48.44 -3.98 19.07
CA PHE A 198 49.44 -4.54 18.17
C PHE A 198 50.82 -3.89 18.28
N LYS A 199 50.97 -2.88 19.14
CA LYS A 199 52.24 -2.17 19.37
C LYS A 199 53.28 -3.14 19.92
N GLY A 200 54.48 -3.11 19.34
CA GLY A 200 55.61 -3.95 19.77
C GLY A 200 55.66 -5.34 19.12
N LEU A 201 54.69 -5.69 18.27
CA LEU A 201 54.81 -6.87 17.42
C LEU A 201 55.91 -6.68 16.36
N SER A 202 56.56 -7.78 15.97
CA SER A 202 57.56 -7.73 14.90
C SER A 202 56.91 -7.37 13.56
N VAL A 203 57.66 -6.72 12.67
CA VAL A 203 57.18 -6.37 11.31
C VAL A 203 56.68 -7.61 10.57
N GLY A 204 57.39 -8.75 10.66
CA GLY A 204 56.97 -10.00 10.04
C GLY A 204 55.67 -10.57 10.62
N THR A 205 55.42 -10.36 11.92
CA THR A 205 54.14 -10.74 12.55
C THR A 205 53.01 -9.85 12.04
N LEU A 206 53.21 -8.53 12.01
CA LEU A 206 52.23 -7.56 11.51
C LEU A 206 51.87 -7.84 10.05
N GLN A 207 52.87 -8.07 9.19
CA GLN A 207 52.67 -8.44 7.80
C GLN A 207 51.81 -9.71 7.66
N ASN A 208 52.12 -10.77 8.41
CA ASN A 208 51.35 -12.02 8.36
C ASN A 208 49.90 -11.83 8.84
N LEU A 209 49.67 -11.01 9.87
CA LEU A 209 48.33 -10.69 10.34
C LEU A 209 47.55 -9.87 9.31
N ILE A 210 48.19 -8.90 8.65
CA ILE A 210 47.56 -8.12 7.58
C ILE A 210 47.17 -9.04 6.41
N TYR A 211 48.08 -9.91 5.95
CA TYR A 211 47.78 -10.86 4.87
C TYR A 211 46.63 -11.80 5.23
N LEU A 212 46.61 -12.31 6.47
CA LEU A 212 45.56 -13.18 6.96
C LEU A 212 44.21 -12.45 7.02
N THR A 213 44.15 -11.27 7.64
CA THR A 213 42.91 -10.51 7.78
C THR A 213 42.40 -10.01 6.43
N ALA A 214 43.28 -9.59 5.52
CA ALA A 214 42.94 -9.23 4.14
C ALA A 214 42.35 -10.43 3.39
N MET A 215 42.97 -11.62 3.50
CA MET A 215 42.43 -12.86 2.92
C MET A 215 41.06 -13.21 3.50
N ILE A 216 40.86 -13.10 4.82
CA ILE A 216 39.55 -13.38 5.44
C ILE A 216 38.49 -12.41 4.92
N LYS A 217 38.81 -11.11 4.85
CA LYS A 217 37.89 -10.08 4.35
C LYS A 217 37.51 -10.30 2.89
N ILE A 218 38.50 -10.50 2.01
CA ILE A 218 38.29 -10.76 0.58
C ILE A 218 37.55 -12.08 0.40
N GLY A 219 38.05 -13.15 1.02
CA GLY A 219 37.43 -14.47 0.96
C GLY A 219 35.97 -14.45 1.41
N THR A 220 35.64 -13.80 2.52
CA THR A 220 34.26 -13.65 3.00
C THR A 220 33.40 -12.89 1.97
N SER A 221 33.92 -11.81 1.39
CA SER A 221 33.20 -10.99 0.41
C SER A 221 32.89 -11.75 -0.87
N PHE A 222 33.85 -12.53 -1.38
CA PHE A 222 33.66 -13.31 -2.61
C PHE A 222 32.92 -14.62 -2.38
N VAL A 223 33.04 -15.27 -1.22
CA VAL A 223 32.14 -16.37 -0.82
C VAL A 223 30.70 -15.87 -0.75
N TRP A 224 30.46 -14.70 -0.16
CA TRP A 224 29.15 -14.07 -0.19
C TRP A 224 28.67 -13.82 -1.62
N MET A 225 29.51 -13.26 -2.49
CA MET A 225 29.17 -13.03 -3.89
C MET A 225 28.78 -14.33 -4.59
N ILE A 226 29.59 -15.39 -4.47
CA ILE A 226 29.34 -16.72 -5.03
C ILE A 226 28.00 -17.27 -4.55
N VAL A 227 27.75 -17.28 -3.24
CA VAL A 227 26.51 -17.80 -2.65
C VAL A 227 25.30 -17.03 -3.18
N VAL A 228 25.36 -15.70 -3.22
CA VAL A 228 24.26 -14.86 -3.71
C VAL A 228 24.02 -15.07 -5.20
N SER A 229 25.06 -15.19 -6.01
CA SER A 229 24.97 -15.47 -7.44
C SER A 229 24.38 -16.85 -7.77
N LEU A 230 24.58 -17.84 -6.90
CA LEU A 230 23.97 -19.17 -7.06
C LEU A 230 22.52 -19.24 -6.55
N ASN A 231 22.07 -18.24 -5.78
CA ASN A 231 20.74 -18.20 -5.17
C ASN A 231 19.98 -16.93 -5.58
N THR A 232 19.51 -16.87 -6.83
CA THR A 232 18.83 -15.68 -7.41
C THR A 232 17.50 -15.32 -6.73
N ASN A 233 16.88 -16.25 -5.99
CA ASN A 233 15.67 -15.98 -5.20
C ASN A 233 15.96 -15.57 -3.74
N MET A 234 17.23 -15.34 -3.36
CA MET A 234 17.61 -14.89 -2.02
C MET A 234 17.30 -13.39 -1.86
N GLY A 235 16.02 -13.04 -1.67
CA GLY A 235 15.56 -11.64 -1.64
C GLY A 235 16.22 -10.78 -0.54
N VAL A 236 16.55 -11.38 0.60
CA VAL A 236 17.33 -10.69 1.64
C VAL A 236 18.70 -10.24 1.14
N ALA A 237 19.31 -10.91 0.16
CA ALA A 237 20.57 -10.51 -0.47
C ALA A 237 20.37 -9.59 -1.68
N TRP A 238 19.51 -10.00 -2.61
CA TRP A 238 19.35 -9.33 -3.90
C TRP A 238 18.71 -7.94 -3.83
N HIS A 239 17.97 -7.61 -2.76
CA HIS A 239 17.40 -6.27 -2.64
C HIS A 239 18.44 -5.15 -2.62
N ARG A 240 19.68 -5.41 -2.23
CA ARG A 240 20.75 -4.39 -2.29
C ARG A 240 21.10 -3.99 -3.71
N PHE A 241 20.68 -4.77 -4.70
CA PHE A 241 20.84 -4.47 -6.11
C PHE A 241 19.50 -4.10 -6.74
N LEU A 242 18.46 -4.91 -6.50
CA LEU A 242 17.16 -4.75 -7.15
C LEU A 242 16.29 -3.62 -6.59
N ALA A 243 16.56 -3.15 -5.36
CA ALA A 243 15.82 -2.00 -4.82
C ALA A 243 16.00 -0.73 -5.66
N PHE A 244 17.19 -0.49 -6.21
CA PHE A 244 17.48 0.69 -7.03
C PHE A 244 16.62 0.74 -8.31
N PRO A 245 16.65 -0.28 -9.20
CA PRO A 245 15.76 -0.28 -10.35
C PRO A 245 14.29 -0.34 -9.93
N ASN A 246 13.91 -1.09 -8.88
CA ASN A 246 12.50 -1.14 -8.49
C ASN A 246 11.96 0.24 -8.06
N ILE A 247 12.75 1.02 -7.34
CA ILE A 247 12.41 2.40 -6.95
C ILE A 247 12.38 3.32 -8.18
N TRP A 248 13.32 3.18 -9.11
CA TRP A 248 13.35 4.02 -10.31
C TRP A 248 12.13 3.77 -11.23
N PHE A 249 11.73 2.49 -11.39
CA PHE A 249 10.58 2.05 -12.17
C PHE A 249 9.25 2.05 -11.40
N LYS A 250 9.16 2.76 -10.26
CA LYS A 250 7.91 2.93 -9.50
C LYS A 250 6.79 3.47 -10.38
N ARG A 251 5.55 3.26 -9.94
CA ARG A 251 4.40 3.79 -10.65
C ARG A 251 4.45 5.32 -10.73
N GLU A 252 4.60 5.96 -9.57
CA GLU A 252 4.63 7.42 -9.47
C GLU A 252 6.06 7.96 -9.54
N ALA A 253 6.38 8.72 -10.59
CA ALA A 253 7.71 9.33 -10.75
C ALA A 253 8.06 10.28 -9.59
N THR A 254 7.06 10.91 -8.96
CA THR A 254 7.20 11.84 -7.83
C THR A 254 7.50 11.16 -6.48
N GLY A 255 7.49 9.83 -6.41
CA GLY A 255 7.77 9.06 -5.19
C GLY A 255 6.52 8.68 -4.38
N GLY A 256 5.33 8.98 -4.89
CA GLY A 256 4.07 8.47 -4.36
C GLY A 256 4.09 6.95 -4.15
N THR A 257 3.28 6.47 -3.23
CA THR A 257 3.00 5.03 -3.11
C THR A 257 2.19 4.57 -4.29
N ALA A 258 2.37 3.32 -4.73
CA ALA A 258 1.47 2.68 -5.71
C ALA A 258 0.06 2.40 -5.14
N LEU A 259 -0.62 3.45 -4.67
CA LEU A 259 -2.02 3.52 -4.23
C LEU A 259 -2.73 4.69 -4.94
N GLY A 260 -4.05 4.77 -4.81
CA GLY A 260 -4.90 5.66 -5.60
C GLY A 260 -5.69 4.85 -6.62
N ALA A 261 -5.51 5.17 -7.91
CA ALA A 261 -6.13 4.43 -9.01
C ALA A 261 -5.61 2.99 -9.09
N LEU A 262 -6.52 2.02 -9.26
CA LEU A 262 -6.15 0.71 -9.80
C LEU A 262 -5.70 0.87 -11.24
N GLN A 263 -4.66 0.17 -11.65
CA GLN A 263 -4.26 0.17 -13.05
C GLN A 263 -5.33 -0.50 -13.92
N PRO A 264 -5.55 0.00 -15.16
CA PRO A 264 -6.39 -0.69 -16.11
C PRO A 264 -5.85 -2.10 -16.36
N MET A 265 -6.72 -3.03 -16.72
CA MET A 265 -6.26 -4.35 -17.12
C MET A 265 -5.53 -4.25 -18.45
N THR A 266 -4.36 -4.87 -18.55
CA THR A 266 -3.52 -4.81 -19.74
C THR A 266 -3.17 -6.19 -20.27
N SER A 267 -3.15 -6.32 -21.60
CA SER A 267 -2.66 -7.48 -22.33
C SER A 267 -1.65 -7.00 -23.37
N GLY A 268 -0.52 -7.70 -23.53
CA GLY A 268 0.52 -7.29 -24.48
C GLY A 268 1.09 -5.89 -24.25
N GLY A 269 0.99 -5.37 -23.02
CA GLY A 269 1.42 -4.01 -22.66
C GLY A 269 0.47 -2.90 -23.14
N LYS A 270 -0.77 -3.21 -23.50
CA LYS A 270 -1.80 -2.23 -23.82
C LYS A 270 -3.03 -2.46 -22.93
N PRO A 271 -3.75 -1.39 -22.52
CA PRO A 271 -5.07 -1.55 -21.92
C PRO A 271 -5.99 -2.35 -22.84
N ILE A 272 -6.77 -3.28 -22.27
CA ILE A 272 -7.75 -4.07 -23.02
C ILE A 272 -8.96 -3.19 -23.36
N ASP A 273 -9.38 -3.24 -24.62
CA ASP A 273 -10.67 -2.73 -25.04
C ASP A 273 -11.72 -3.82 -24.80
N PHE A 274 -12.67 -3.56 -23.92
CA PHE A 274 -13.73 -4.53 -23.60
C PHE A 274 -14.87 -4.55 -24.62
N THR A 275 -14.93 -3.57 -25.54
CA THR A 275 -15.93 -3.53 -26.61
C THR A 275 -15.51 -4.36 -27.82
N ASP A 276 -14.20 -4.47 -28.05
CA ASP A 276 -13.58 -5.29 -29.10
C ASP A 276 -12.27 -5.91 -28.57
N PRO A 277 -12.37 -6.93 -27.69
CA PRO A 277 -11.18 -7.57 -27.13
C PRO A 277 -10.43 -8.35 -28.21
N GLY A 278 -9.09 -8.29 -28.16
CA GLY A 278 -8.26 -9.08 -29.07
C GLY A 278 -8.41 -10.59 -28.83
N GLU A 279 -8.30 -11.40 -29.89
CA GLU A 279 -8.42 -12.86 -29.80
C GLU A 279 -7.41 -13.50 -28.83
N ASP A 280 -6.22 -12.91 -28.72
CA ASP A 280 -5.13 -13.36 -27.85
C ASP A 280 -5.08 -12.63 -26.49
N ASP A 281 -6.10 -11.82 -26.15
CA ASP A 281 -6.07 -11.03 -24.93
C ASP A 281 -6.20 -11.87 -23.66
N VAL A 282 -5.33 -11.57 -22.70
CA VAL A 282 -5.29 -12.28 -21.41
C VAL A 282 -6.04 -11.48 -20.35
N PHE A 283 -7.12 -12.06 -19.83
CA PHE A 283 -7.98 -11.45 -18.81
C PHE A 283 -7.53 -11.83 -17.38
N GLY A 284 -6.83 -10.92 -16.73
CA GLY A 284 -6.24 -11.15 -15.40
C GLY A 284 -5.00 -12.04 -15.44
N VAL A 285 -4.60 -12.58 -14.29
CA VAL A 285 -3.38 -13.39 -14.16
C VAL A 285 -3.65 -14.77 -13.54
N SER A 286 -3.42 -15.81 -14.33
CA SER A 286 -3.46 -17.24 -13.97
C SER A 286 -2.11 -17.94 -14.04
N GLN A 287 -1.12 -17.32 -14.70
CA GLN A 287 0.24 -17.84 -14.81
C GLN A 287 1.25 -16.73 -14.52
N VAL A 288 2.39 -17.10 -13.92
CA VAL A 288 3.35 -16.11 -13.39
C VAL A 288 3.97 -15.22 -14.48
N GLU A 289 4.12 -15.72 -15.70
CA GLU A 289 4.59 -15.00 -16.88
C GLU A 289 3.58 -14.00 -17.45
N GLN A 290 2.31 -14.07 -17.04
CA GLN A 290 1.31 -13.07 -17.42
C GLN A 290 1.43 -11.78 -16.59
N PHE A 291 2.10 -11.83 -15.43
CA PHE A 291 2.51 -10.60 -14.75
C PHE A 291 3.48 -9.82 -15.63
N SER A 292 3.48 -8.50 -15.48
CA SER A 292 4.45 -7.66 -16.18
C SER A 292 5.90 -7.93 -15.74
N TRP A 293 6.88 -7.54 -16.56
CA TRP A 293 8.29 -7.55 -16.15
C TRP A 293 8.53 -6.80 -14.83
N LYS A 294 7.73 -5.74 -14.57
CA LYS A 294 7.77 -4.97 -13.32
C LYS A 294 7.19 -5.76 -12.15
N GLY A 295 6.19 -6.61 -12.38
CA GLY A 295 5.70 -7.57 -11.38
C GLY A 295 6.77 -8.58 -10.99
N LEU A 296 7.47 -9.17 -11.96
CA LEU A 296 8.58 -10.10 -11.69
C LEU A 296 9.74 -9.42 -10.94
N LEU A 297 10.03 -8.16 -11.25
CA LEU A 297 10.99 -7.34 -10.50
C LEU A 297 10.52 -7.09 -9.06
N ASP A 298 9.25 -6.78 -8.85
CA ASP A 298 8.65 -6.59 -7.52
C ASP A 298 8.83 -7.83 -6.64
N PHE A 299 8.47 -9.01 -7.16
CA PHE A 299 8.59 -10.27 -6.42
C PHE A 299 10.04 -10.52 -6.02
N SER A 300 10.96 -10.31 -6.95
CA SER A 300 12.41 -10.50 -6.75
C SER A 300 13.03 -9.48 -5.79
N THR A 301 12.42 -8.30 -5.65
CA THR A 301 12.89 -7.23 -4.75
C THR A 301 12.39 -7.41 -3.31
N CYS A 302 11.47 -8.34 -3.05
CA CYS A 302 10.97 -8.62 -1.71
C CYS A 302 12.12 -8.93 -0.73
N THR A 303 12.28 -8.07 0.26
CA THR A 303 13.37 -8.13 1.26
C THR A 303 13.13 -9.12 2.39
N GLU A 304 11.94 -9.72 2.45
CA GLU A 304 11.45 -10.54 3.56
C GLU A 304 11.46 -9.83 4.93
N CYS A 305 11.42 -8.48 4.95
CA CYS A 305 11.50 -7.68 6.18
C CYS A 305 10.25 -7.73 7.07
N GLY A 306 9.10 -8.15 6.52
CA GLY A 306 7.85 -8.34 7.27
C GLY A 306 7.06 -7.09 7.64
N ARG A 307 7.44 -5.90 7.16
CA ARG A 307 6.71 -4.65 7.46
C ARG A 307 5.29 -4.69 6.91
N CYS A 308 5.13 -5.07 5.65
CA CYS A 308 3.81 -5.26 5.02
C CYS A 308 2.97 -6.34 5.71
N GLN A 309 3.60 -7.42 6.20
CA GLN A 309 2.94 -8.48 6.97
C GLN A 309 2.46 -7.98 8.33
N SER A 310 3.31 -7.28 9.09
CA SER A 310 2.96 -6.75 10.42
C SER A 310 1.84 -5.71 10.41
N GLN A 311 1.62 -5.04 9.28
CA GLN A 311 0.60 -4.01 9.11
C GLN A 311 -0.64 -4.53 8.35
N CYS A 312 -0.60 -5.78 7.86
CA CYS A 312 -1.72 -6.38 7.15
C CYS A 312 -2.86 -6.72 8.13
N PRO A 313 -4.07 -6.19 7.94
CA PRO A 313 -5.19 -6.49 8.83
C PRO A 313 -5.62 -7.96 8.75
N ALA A 314 -5.50 -8.59 7.58
CA ALA A 314 -5.80 -10.00 7.42
C ALA A 314 -4.82 -10.88 8.22
N TRP A 315 -3.52 -10.66 8.06
CA TRP A 315 -2.50 -11.42 8.79
C TRP A 315 -2.68 -11.35 10.32
N ASN A 316 -2.88 -10.13 10.84
CA ASN A 316 -3.00 -9.86 12.27
C ASN A 316 -4.30 -10.40 12.89
N THR A 317 -5.30 -10.71 12.07
CA THR A 317 -6.55 -11.32 12.51
C THR A 317 -6.62 -12.82 12.24
N GLY A 318 -5.50 -13.46 11.85
CA GLY A 318 -5.41 -14.91 11.70
C GLY A 318 -5.81 -15.45 10.32
N LYS A 319 -6.08 -14.60 9.34
CA LYS A 319 -6.33 -15.00 7.95
C LYS A 319 -5.05 -15.34 7.21
N PRO A 320 -5.09 -16.22 6.19
CA PRO A 320 -3.89 -16.73 5.52
C PRO A 320 -3.07 -15.65 4.82
N LEU A 321 -3.68 -14.54 4.40
CA LEU A 321 -2.97 -13.46 3.70
C LEU A 321 -1.88 -12.81 4.56
N SER A 322 -0.63 -13.08 4.18
CA SER A 322 0.51 -12.20 4.44
C SER A 322 1.01 -11.65 3.10
N PRO A 323 1.06 -10.32 2.90
CA PRO A 323 1.65 -9.71 1.71
C PRO A 323 3.12 -10.11 1.48
N LYS A 324 3.90 -10.33 2.56
CA LYS A 324 5.29 -10.81 2.44
C LYS A 324 5.36 -12.21 1.84
N LEU A 325 4.69 -13.17 2.48
CA LEU A 325 4.61 -14.56 2.02
C LEU A 325 4.03 -14.68 0.61
N LEU A 326 3.02 -13.89 0.26
CA LEU A 326 2.49 -13.82 -1.11
C LEU A 326 3.61 -13.47 -2.11
N MET A 327 4.34 -12.38 -1.89
CA MET A 327 5.43 -11.97 -2.78
C MET A 327 6.57 -12.99 -2.80
N MET A 328 6.84 -13.67 -1.68
CA MET A 328 7.84 -14.74 -1.61
C MET A 328 7.42 -15.97 -2.41
N SER A 329 6.16 -16.40 -2.32
CA SER A 329 5.63 -17.52 -3.11
C SER A 329 5.66 -17.21 -4.60
N LEU A 330 5.21 -16.02 -5.00
CA LEU A 330 5.28 -15.57 -6.41
C LEU A 330 6.71 -15.51 -6.93
N ARG A 331 7.65 -14.98 -6.13
CA ARG A 331 9.09 -14.96 -6.46
C ARG A 331 9.64 -16.37 -6.62
N ASP A 332 9.42 -17.22 -5.62
CA ASP A 332 10.03 -18.55 -5.60
C ASP A 332 9.47 -19.41 -6.74
N HIS A 333 8.16 -19.30 -7.03
CA HIS A 333 7.53 -19.93 -8.19
C HIS A 333 8.08 -19.38 -9.51
N ALA A 334 8.15 -18.05 -9.68
CA ALA A 334 8.71 -17.42 -10.89
C ALA A 334 10.14 -17.91 -11.18
N HIS A 335 11.01 -17.93 -10.17
CA HIS A 335 12.40 -18.37 -10.32
C HIS A 335 12.51 -19.88 -10.61
N ALA A 336 11.65 -20.70 -10.01
CA ALA A 336 11.65 -22.15 -10.21
C ALA A 336 11.07 -22.56 -11.58
N LYS A 337 10.05 -21.84 -12.08
CA LYS A 337 9.45 -22.03 -13.42
C LYS A 337 10.30 -21.42 -14.55
N ALA A 338 11.15 -20.43 -14.26
CA ALA A 338 11.90 -19.71 -15.29
C ALA A 338 12.76 -20.56 -16.24
N PRO A 339 13.47 -21.64 -15.83
CA PRO A 339 14.21 -22.48 -16.77
C PRO A 339 13.34 -23.10 -17.86
N TYR A 340 12.12 -23.52 -17.52
CA TYR A 340 11.14 -24.04 -18.47
C TYR A 340 10.69 -22.95 -19.45
N LEU A 341 10.31 -21.78 -18.94
CA LEU A 341 9.88 -20.65 -19.78
C LEU A 341 10.98 -20.15 -20.72
N LEU A 342 12.23 -20.08 -20.23
CA LEU A 342 13.37 -19.64 -21.05
C LEU A 342 13.76 -20.63 -22.15
N ALA A 343 13.38 -21.90 -22.02
CA ALA A 343 13.56 -22.90 -23.06
C ALA A 343 12.51 -22.79 -24.18
N GLY A 344 11.51 -21.91 -24.03
CA GLY A 344 10.38 -21.78 -24.95
C GLY A 344 9.11 -22.48 -24.47
N GLY A 345 9.12 -23.02 -23.24
CA GLY A 345 7.92 -23.57 -22.62
C GLY A 345 6.87 -22.50 -22.30
N GLY A 346 5.66 -22.96 -22.01
CA GLY A 346 4.51 -22.15 -21.63
C GLY A 346 3.25 -22.73 -22.27
N LYS A 347 2.09 -22.55 -21.65
CA LYS A 347 0.84 -23.11 -22.18
C LYS A 347 0.07 -22.09 -23.01
N THR A 348 -0.59 -22.53 -24.08
CA THR A 348 -1.61 -21.74 -24.81
C THR A 348 -2.87 -21.59 -23.94
N ALA A 349 -3.83 -20.76 -24.38
CA ALA A 349 -5.13 -20.66 -23.71
C ALA A 349 -5.86 -22.03 -23.65
N GLU A 350 -5.62 -22.89 -24.64
CA GLU A 350 -6.16 -24.25 -24.75
C GLU A 350 -5.37 -25.27 -23.92
N GLY A 351 -4.30 -24.84 -23.23
CA GLY A 351 -3.48 -25.69 -22.38
C GLY A 351 -2.38 -26.46 -23.12
N GLU A 352 -2.20 -26.21 -24.42
CA GLU A 352 -1.16 -26.87 -25.21
C GLU A 352 0.23 -26.30 -24.93
N GLU A 353 1.25 -27.16 -24.96
CA GLU A 353 2.64 -26.76 -24.76
C GLU A 353 3.15 -25.97 -25.97
N LYS A 354 3.64 -24.75 -25.74
CA LYS A 354 4.23 -23.88 -26.78
C LYS A 354 5.63 -24.36 -27.18
N GLY A 355 6.37 -24.96 -26.24
CA GLY A 355 7.74 -25.45 -26.48
C GLY A 355 7.74 -26.79 -27.21
N SER A 356 8.63 -26.96 -28.19
CA SER A 356 8.85 -28.29 -28.79
C SER A 356 9.53 -29.26 -27.83
N GLU A 357 9.34 -30.56 -28.02
CA GLU A 357 9.95 -31.61 -27.19
C GLU A 357 11.49 -31.48 -27.14
N GLU A 358 12.12 -31.13 -28.27
CA GLU A 358 13.57 -30.93 -28.33
C GLU A 358 14.02 -29.69 -27.55
N GLN A 359 13.21 -28.62 -27.50
CA GLN A 359 13.50 -27.44 -26.69
C GLN A 359 13.44 -27.74 -25.18
N LEU A 360 12.54 -28.64 -24.76
CA LEU A 360 12.29 -28.92 -23.35
C LEU A 360 13.13 -30.07 -22.78
N LYS A 361 13.85 -30.81 -23.63
CA LYS A 361 14.64 -31.99 -23.26
C LYS A 361 15.66 -31.78 -22.13
N ASP A 362 16.34 -30.63 -22.14
CA ASP A 362 17.38 -30.30 -21.15
C ASP A 362 16.85 -29.48 -19.96
N VAL A 363 15.52 -29.24 -19.89
CA VAL A 363 14.91 -28.51 -18.78
C VAL A 363 14.93 -29.38 -17.52
N PRO A 364 15.38 -28.84 -16.36
CA PRO A 364 15.37 -29.61 -15.13
C PRO A 364 13.97 -30.12 -14.76
N ALA A 365 13.86 -31.38 -14.34
CA ALA A 365 12.59 -32.00 -13.96
C ALA A 365 11.83 -31.20 -12.88
N ALA A 366 12.53 -30.54 -11.97
CA ALA A 366 11.92 -29.66 -10.97
C ALA A 366 11.23 -28.43 -11.59
N ALA A 367 11.78 -27.86 -12.67
CA ALA A 367 11.18 -26.72 -13.36
C ALA A 367 9.95 -27.15 -14.18
N LEU A 368 9.98 -28.35 -14.79
CA LEU A 368 8.81 -28.95 -15.44
C LEU A 368 7.70 -29.24 -14.42
N ALA A 369 8.03 -29.84 -13.27
CA ALA A 369 7.06 -30.10 -12.21
C ALA A 369 6.48 -28.80 -11.62
N GLU A 370 7.29 -27.74 -11.49
CA GLU A 370 6.81 -26.44 -11.04
C GLU A 370 5.89 -25.77 -12.07
N ALA A 371 6.12 -25.98 -13.37
CA ALA A 371 5.27 -25.44 -14.43
C ALA A 371 3.85 -26.04 -14.44
N GLU A 372 3.68 -27.25 -13.92
CA GLU A 372 2.37 -27.90 -13.77
C GLU A 372 1.57 -27.44 -12.55
N ARG A 373 2.18 -26.66 -11.64
CA ARG A 373 1.47 -26.15 -10.47
C ARG A 373 0.56 -24.98 -10.86
N PRO A 374 -0.73 -25.01 -10.50
CA PRO A 374 -1.60 -23.87 -10.74
C PRO A 374 -1.13 -22.68 -9.90
N LEU A 375 -1.11 -21.48 -10.50
CA LEU A 375 -0.73 -20.27 -9.77
C LEU A 375 -1.70 -20.01 -8.62
N ILE A 376 -2.99 -20.23 -8.86
CA ILE A 376 -4.06 -20.06 -7.89
C ILE A 376 -4.72 -21.41 -7.69
N GLY A 377 -4.71 -21.90 -6.45
CA GLY A 377 -5.23 -23.23 -6.12
C GLY A 377 -4.96 -23.56 -4.65
N THR A 378 -5.77 -24.45 -4.12
CA THR A 378 -5.63 -24.96 -2.76
C THR A 378 -4.33 -25.75 -2.57
N ALA A 379 -3.95 -26.02 -1.32
CA ALA A 379 -2.79 -26.84 -1.02
C ALA A 379 -2.94 -28.27 -1.58
N GLU A 380 -4.17 -28.81 -1.60
CA GLU A 380 -4.52 -30.11 -2.16
C GLU A 380 -4.32 -30.17 -3.68
N GLU A 381 -4.55 -29.04 -4.37
CA GLU A 381 -4.31 -28.87 -5.81
C GLU A 381 -2.84 -28.54 -6.12
N ASN A 382 -1.96 -28.55 -5.11
CA ASN A 382 -0.57 -28.14 -5.20
C ASN A 382 -0.39 -26.69 -5.72
N GLY A 383 -1.36 -25.83 -5.42
CA GLY A 383 -1.38 -24.43 -5.84
C GLY A 383 -0.26 -23.60 -5.23
N VAL A 384 0.12 -22.52 -5.93
CA VAL A 384 1.14 -21.57 -5.45
C VAL A 384 0.53 -20.59 -4.44
N ILE A 385 -0.64 -20.03 -4.78
CA ILE A 385 -1.40 -19.10 -3.97
C ILE A 385 -2.79 -19.67 -3.69
N ASP A 386 -3.07 -19.91 -2.42
CA ASP A 386 -4.39 -20.35 -1.98
C ASP A 386 -5.46 -19.25 -2.23
N PRO A 387 -6.65 -19.58 -2.76
CA PRO A 387 -7.73 -18.60 -2.98
C PRO A 387 -8.08 -17.78 -1.73
N ASP A 388 -8.02 -18.36 -0.52
CA ASP A 388 -8.30 -17.63 0.72
C ASP A 388 -7.28 -16.51 0.99
N VAL A 389 -6.06 -16.60 0.43
CA VAL A 389 -5.08 -15.50 0.46
C VAL A 389 -5.60 -14.32 -0.36
N LEU A 390 -6.14 -14.57 -1.54
CA LEU A 390 -6.71 -13.53 -2.40
C LEU A 390 -7.93 -12.90 -1.74
N TRP A 391 -8.89 -13.73 -1.30
CA TRP A 391 -10.17 -13.27 -0.76
C TRP A 391 -10.09 -12.70 0.66
N SER A 392 -8.96 -12.85 1.35
CA SER A 392 -8.67 -12.14 2.60
C SER A 392 -8.24 -10.67 2.42
N CYS A 393 -7.87 -10.27 1.20
CA CYS A 393 -7.42 -8.91 0.92
C CYS A 393 -8.57 -7.89 0.98
N THR A 394 -8.37 -6.78 1.69
CA THR A 394 -9.33 -5.67 1.78
C THR A 394 -8.97 -4.49 0.88
N THR A 395 -7.96 -4.65 0.01
CA THR A 395 -7.39 -3.59 -0.86
C THR A 395 -7.01 -2.29 -0.14
N CYS A 396 -6.83 -2.32 1.18
CA CYS A 396 -6.68 -1.12 2.00
C CYS A 396 -5.31 -0.42 1.87
N GLY A 397 -4.35 -0.99 1.14
CA GLY A 397 -3.05 -0.40 0.85
C GLY A 397 -2.02 -0.41 1.99
N ALA A 398 -2.31 -1.01 3.15
CA ALA A 398 -1.36 -1.02 4.29
C ALA A 398 0.01 -1.62 3.93
N CYS A 399 0.01 -2.66 3.09
CA CYS A 399 1.23 -3.32 2.63
C CYS A 399 2.09 -2.44 1.73
N VAL A 400 1.47 -1.71 0.80
CA VAL A 400 2.14 -0.82 -0.15
C VAL A 400 2.73 0.39 0.56
N GLU A 401 1.95 1.02 1.46
CA GLU A 401 2.39 2.17 2.26
C GLU A 401 3.64 1.85 3.12
N GLN A 402 3.76 0.60 3.56
CA GLN A 402 4.84 0.16 4.45
C GLN A 402 6.01 -0.47 3.71
N CYS A 403 5.90 -0.64 2.39
CA CYS A 403 6.96 -1.20 1.57
C CYS A 403 8.03 -0.14 1.27
N PRO A 404 9.29 -0.33 1.70
CA PRO A 404 10.36 0.65 1.46
C PRO A 404 10.81 0.69 0.00
N VAL A 405 10.48 -0.33 -0.78
CA VAL A 405 10.82 -0.48 -2.21
C VAL A 405 9.59 -0.44 -3.11
N ASP A 406 8.44 -0.02 -2.56
CA ASP A 406 7.17 0.23 -3.27
C ASP A 406 6.65 -0.93 -4.16
N ILE A 407 6.72 -2.16 -3.65
CA ILE A 407 6.08 -3.32 -4.29
C ILE A 407 4.55 -3.13 -4.36
N GLU A 408 3.99 -3.41 -5.54
CA GLU A 408 2.60 -3.18 -5.95
C GLU A 408 1.65 -4.31 -5.49
N HIS A 409 1.70 -4.65 -4.20
CA HIS A 409 1.03 -5.83 -3.64
C HIS A 409 -0.48 -5.89 -3.96
N VAL A 410 -1.17 -4.74 -3.96
CA VAL A 410 -2.63 -4.70 -4.21
C VAL A 410 -2.92 -5.01 -5.67
N ASP A 411 -2.17 -4.42 -6.60
CA ASP A 411 -2.33 -4.64 -8.04
C ASP A 411 -2.14 -6.13 -8.37
N HIS A 412 -1.07 -6.75 -7.87
CA HIS A 412 -0.80 -8.19 -8.07
C HIS A 412 -1.93 -9.10 -7.57
N ILE A 413 -2.58 -8.76 -6.44
CA ILE A 413 -3.73 -9.51 -5.92
C ILE A 413 -4.96 -9.32 -6.80
N VAL A 414 -5.23 -8.08 -7.22
CA VAL A 414 -6.42 -7.77 -8.01
C VAL A 414 -6.31 -8.37 -9.41
N ASP A 415 -5.12 -8.44 -10.01
CA ASP A 415 -4.90 -9.10 -11.30
C ASP A 415 -5.19 -10.60 -11.24
N MET A 416 -4.82 -11.28 -10.15
CA MET A 416 -5.23 -12.67 -9.92
C MET A 416 -6.73 -12.82 -9.68
N ARG A 417 -7.34 -11.90 -8.92
CA ARG A 417 -8.80 -11.88 -8.73
C ARG A 417 -9.57 -11.67 -10.03
N ARG A 418 -9.06 -10.81 -10.92
CA ARG A 418 -9.62 -10.55 -12.25
C ARG A 418 -9.76 -11.86 -13.04
N TYR A 419 -8.72 -12.69 -13.03
CA TYR A 419 -8.77 -14.01 -13.66
C TYR A 419 -9.82 -14.92 -13.01
N GLN A 420 -9.78 -15.05 -11.68
CA GLN A 420 -10.74 -15.92 -10.98
C GLN A 420 -12.19 -15.51 -11.25
N VAL A 421 -12.49 -14.21 -11.27
CA VAL A 421 -13.87 -13.73 -11.47
C VAL A 421 -14.33 -13.85 -12.91
N MET A 422 -13.52 -13.42 -13.88
CA MET A 422 -13.96 -13.32 -15.27
C MET A 422 -13.83 -14.63 -16.03
N ILE A 423 -12.81 -15.43 -15.74
CA ILE A 423 -12.52 -16.66 -16.49
C ILE A 423 -13.01 -17.88 -15.74
N GLU A 424 -12.68 -18.02 -14.45
CA GLU A 424 -13.08 -19.20 -13.68
C GLU A 424 -14.49 -19.08 -13.07
N SER A 425 -15.07 -17.88 -13.04
CA SER A 425 -16.27 -17.58 -12.23
C SER A 425 -16.15 -18.03 -10.77
N ALA A 426 -14.93 -18.02 -10.24
CA ALA A 426 -14.56 -18.50 -8.91
C ALA A 426 -14.40 -17.30 -7.96
N PHE A 427 -15.40 -17.06 -7.13
CA PHE A 427 -15.35 -16.02 -6.09
C PHE A 427 -16.33 -16.39 -4.96
N PRO A 428 -16.21 -15.77 -3.77
CA PRO A 428 -17.12 -16.04 -2.66
C PRO A 428 -18.58 -15.80 -3.07
N SER A 429 -19.42 -16.84 -2.90
CA SER A 429 -20.78 -16.86 -3.45
C SER A 429 -21.68 -15.77 -2.87
N GLU A 430 -21.38 -15.29 -1.66
CA GLU A 430 -22.06 -14.17 -1.01
C GLU A 430 -21.98 -12.87 -1.83
N ALA A 431 -20.89 -12.67 -2.58
CA ALA A 431 -20.73 -11.49 -3.46
C ALA A 431 -21.62 -11.56 -4.71
N GLY A 432 -22.14 -12.74 -5.08
CA GLY A 432 -22.92 -12.93 -6.30
C GLY A 432 -24.22 -12.14 -6.32
N THR A 433 -24.89 -11.97 -5.18
CA THR A 433 -26.10 -11.14 -5.08
C THR A 433 -25.79 -9.68 -5.36
N MET A 434 -24.68 -9.16 -4.81
CA MET A 434 -24.24 -7.80 -5.03
C MET A 434 -23.92 -7.55 -6.51
N LEU A 435 -23.21 -8.46 -7.19
CA LEU A 435 -22.92 -8.34 -8.62
C LEU A 435 -24.20 -8.31 -9.48
N LYS A 436 -25.13 -9.23 -9.24
CA LYS A 436 -26.42 -9.27 -9.95
C LYS A 436 -27.23 -8.00 -9.73
N ASN A 437 -27.20 -7.44 -8.52
CA ASN A 437 -27.89 -6.20 -8.21
C ASN A 437 -27.25 -4.99 -8.91
N LEU A 438 -25.91 -4.94 -8.97
CA LEU A 438 -25.19 -3.92 -9.72
C LEU A 438 -25.57 -3.94 -11.21
N GLU A 439 -25.52 -5.11 -11.83
CA GLU A 439 -25.87 -5.30 -13.24
C GLU A 439 -27.34 -4.93 -13.52
N LYS A 440 -28.29 -5.42 -12.72
CA LYS A 440 -29.73 -5.25 -13.00
C LYS A 440 -30.32 -3.93 -12.54
N LYS A 441 -29.78 -3.33 -11.47
CA LYS A 441 -30.37 -2.18 -10.77
C LYS A 441 -29.40 -1.00 -10.63
N GLY A 442 -28.14 -1.14 -11.06
CA GLY A 442 -27.12 -0.10 -10.91
C GLY A 442 -26.71 0.16 -9.46
N ASN A 443 -27.12 -0.65 -8.48
CA ASN A 443 -26.76 -0.47 -7.07
C ASN A 443 -26.65 -1.81 -6.34
N PRO A 444 -25.74 -1.96 -5.37
CA PRO A 444 -25.44 -3.26 -4.77
C PRO A 444 -26.54 -3.77 -3.82
N TRP A 445 -27.44 -2.90 -3.35
CA TRP A 445 -28.60 -3.27 -2.51
C TRP A 445 -29.81 -3.78 -3.29
N GLY A 446 -29.82 -3.66 -4.63
CA GLY A 446 -30.92 -4.14 -5.47
C GLY A 446 -32.22 -3.33 -5.34
N LEU A 447 -32.16 -2.13 -4.75
CA LEU A 447 -33.31 -1.27 -4.51
C LEU A 447 -33.69 -0.48 -5.78
N ALA A 448 -34.94 0.00 -5.85
CA ALA A 448 -35.45 0.70 -7.01
C ALA A 448 -34.92 2.14 -7.10
N LYS A 449 -34.81 2.69 -8.32
CA LYS A 449 -34.33 4.06 -8.58
C LYS A 449 -35.05 5.12 -7.74
N LYS A 450 -36.38 5.01 -7.59
CA LYS A 450 -37.19 5.95 -6.78
C LYS A 450 -36.80 5.99 -5.30
N GLN A 451 -36.33 4.86 -4.76
CA GLN A 451 -35.95 4.79 -3.34
C GLN A 451 -34.68 5.59 -3.04
N ARG A 452 -33.85 5.88 -4.05
CA ARG A 452 -32.64 6.71 -3.91
C ARG A 452 -32.95 8.16 -3.51
N LEU A 453 -34.17 8.62 -3.75
CA LEU A 453 -34.62 9.98 -3.45
C LEU A 453 -35.44 10.07 -2.15
N GLU A 454 -35.68 8.95 -1.45
CA GLU A 454 -36.54 8.95 -0.27
C GLU A 454 -36.02 9.83 0.87
N TRP A 455 -34.70 9.94 1.02
CA TRP A 455 -34.07 10.77 2.05
C TRP A 455 -34.34 12.27 1.87
N LEU A 456 -34.69 12.74 0.67
CA LEU A 456 -35.05 14.13 0.42
C LEU A 456 -36.33 14.53 1.14
N LYS A 457 -37.25 13.59 1.35
CA LYS A 457 -38.53 13.82 2.04
C LYS A 457 -38.34 14.14 3.54
N GLU A 458 -37.15 13.88 4.06
CA GLU A 458 -36.80 14.11 5.46
C GLU A 458 -36.00 15.41 5.64
N LEU A 459 -35.88 16.24 4.60
CA LEU A 459 -35.27 17.57 4.65
C LEU A 459 -36.34 18.66 4.66
N ASP A 460 -36.06 19.77 5.34
CA ASP A 460 -36.93 20.94 5.40
C ASP A 460 -36.71 21.92 4.23
N PHE A 461 -35.89 21.55 3.24
CA PHE A 461 -35.56 22.36 2.08
C PHE A 461 -35.43 21.49 0.81
N GLU A 462 -35.58 22.12 -0.35
CA GLU A 462 -35.49 21.45 -1.64
C GLU A 462 -34.03 21.31 -2.10
N VAL A 463 -33.69 20.14 -2.64
CA VAL A 463 -32.39 19.85 -3.26
C VAL A 463 -32.63 19.60 -4.75
N PRO A 464 -32.12 20.46 -5.64
CA PRO A 464 -32.31 20.30 -7.08
C PRO A 464 -31.74 18.97 -7.61
N VAL A 465 -32.51 18.32 -8.49
CA VAL A 465 -32.10 17.10 -9.20
C VAL A 465 -31.82 17.43 -10.67
N VAL A 466 -30.64 17.08 -11.15
CA VAL A 466 -30.24 17.26 -12.55
C VAL A 466 -31.16 16.44 -13.46
N GLY A 467 -31.63 17.07 -14.55
CA GLY A 467 -32.57 16.51 -15.51
C GLY A 467 -34.04 16.50 -15.06
N GLN A 468 -34.35 16.93 -13.83
CA GLN A 468 -35.72 17.09 -13.34
C GLN A 468 -36.02 18.54 -12.99
N ASP A 469 -35.21 19.15 -12.13
CA ASP A 469 -35.39 20.51 -11.63
C ASP A 469 -34.47 21.52 -12.33
N ILE A 470 -33.29 21.07 -12.74
CA ILE A 470 -32.29 21.85 -13.49
C ILE A 470 -31.82 21.07 -14.71
N GLU A 471 -31.51 21.77 -15.81
CA GLU A 471 -31.03 21.13 -17.05
C GLU A 471 -29.59 20.65 -16.91
N ASP A 472 -28.72 21.51 -16.37
CA ASP A 472 -27.30 21.23 -16.14
C ASP A 472 -26.81 21.83 -14.81
N LEU A 473 -25.53 21.62 -14.52
CA LEU A 473 -24.88 22.07 -13.28
C LEU A 473 -24.27 23.48 -13.38
N THR A 474 -24.59 24.28 -14.41
CA THR A 474 -23.96 25.59 -14.61
C THR A 474 -24.34 26.63 -13.55
N GLU A 475 -25.49 26.48 -12.90
CA GLU A 475 -26.00 27.39 -11.86
C GLU A 475 -25.65 26.96 -10.42
N VAL A 476 -25.02 25.81 -10.24
CA VAL A 476 -24.62 25.28 -8.93
C VAL A 476 -23.11 25.23 -8.77
N GLU A 477 -22.64 25.27 -7.52
CA GLU A 477 -21.21 25.26 -7.22
C GLU A 477 -20.64 23.83 -7.17
N TYR A 478 -21.46 22.89 -6.67
CA TYR A 478 -21.05 21.50 -6.49
C TYR A 478 -22.15 20.54 -6.95
N LEU A 479 -21.74 19.47 -7.64
CA LEU A 479 -22.53 18.25 -7.69
C LEU A 479 -22.26 17.44 -6.42
N TYR A 480 -23.30 17.19 -5.62
CA TYR A 480 -23.21 16.24 -4.52
C TYR A 480 -23.45 14.82 -5.04
N TRP A 481 -22.37 14.04 -5.13
CA TRP A 481 -22.42 12.60 -5.40
C TRP A 481 -22.83 11.83 -4.15
N VAL A 482 -24.09 11.40 -4.11
CA VAL A 482 -24.68 10.74 -2.93
C VAL A 482 -24.13 9.32 -2.77
N GLY A 483 -23.90 8.64 -3.89
CA GLY A 483 -23.48 7.24 -3.95
C GLY A 483 -24.55 6.27 -3.48
N CYS A 484 -24.26 4.97 -3.59
CA CYS A 484 -25.24 3.94 -3.19
C CYS A 484 -25.48 3.89 -1.68
N ALA A 485 -24.41 3.87 -0.88
CA ALA A 485 -24.56 3.76 0.57
C ALA A 485 -25.29 4.99 1.14
N GLY A 486 -24.90 6.20 0.71
CA GLY A 486 -25.52 7.44 1.16
C GLY A 486 -27.00 7.56 0.80
N ALA A 487 -27.44 6.95 -0.30
CA ALA A 487 -28.83 6.98 -0.74
C ALA A 487 -29.69 5.85 -0.15
N LEU A 488 -29.09 4.69 0.16
CA LEU A 488 -29.83 3.44 0.37
C LEU A 488 -29.61 2.76 1.73
N GLU A 489 -28.51 3.05 2.43
CA GLU A 489 -28.21 2.45 3.74
C GLU A 489 -28.55 3.44 4.86
N ASP A 490 -29.37 3.03 5.83
CA ASP A 490 -30.02 3.95 6.76
C ASP A 490 -29.05 4.72 7.68
N ARG A 491 -27.91 4.14 8.05
CA ARG A 491 -26.89 4.85 8.84
C ARG A 491 -26.17 5.88 7.99
N ALA A 492 -25.83 5.54 6.77
CA ALA A 492 -25.19 6.45 5.82
C ALA A 492 -26.15 7.56 5.34
N LYS A 493 -27.46 7.31 5.23
CA LYS A 493 -28.48 8.35 4.96
C LYS A 493 -28.42 9.48 5.99
N LYS A 494 -28.16 9.18 7.27
CA LYS A 494 -27.99 10.23 8.30
C LYS A 494 -26.81 11.15 7.98
N THR A 495 -25.70 10.60 7.49
CA THR A 495 -24.57 11.41 7.01
C THR A 495 -24.93 12.24 5.79
N THR A 496 -25.66 11.66 4.83
CA THR A 496 -26.14 12.36 3.63
C THR A 496 -26.99 13.57 4.00
N LYS A 497 -27.99 13.38 4.87
CA LYS A 497 -28.85 14.47 5.37
C LYS A 497 -28.05 15.51 6.13
N ALA A 498 -27.19 15.07 7.05
CA ALA A 498 -26.39 15.99 7.84
C ALA A 498 -25.48 16.87 6.95
N PHE A 499 -24.88 16.28 5.92
CA PHE A 499 -24.06 17.02 4.97
C PHE A 499 -24.89 17.98 4.11
N ALA A 500 -26.04 17.55 3.59
CA ALA A 500 -26.94 18.41 2.83
C ALA A 500 -27.43 19.62 3.65
N GLU A 501 -27.82 19.40 4.90
CA GLU A 501 -28.22 20.46 5.84
C GLU A 501 -27.07 21.44 6.10
N LEU A 502 -25.85 20.94 6.32
CA LEU A 502 -24.66 21.80 6.49
C LEU A 502 -24.38 22.66 5.25
N LEU A 503 -24.53 22.10 4.05
CA LEU A 503 -24.39 22.89 2.81
C LEU A 503 -25.47 23.97 2.70
N HIS A 504 -26.71 23.64 3.07
CA HIS A 504 -27.82 24.59 3.08
C HIS A 504 -27.59 25.73 4.07
N ILE A 505 -27.19 25.42 5.31
CA ILE A 505 -26.85 26.42 6.35
C ILE A 505 -25.71 27.33 5.87
N ALA A 506 -24.71 26.77 5.19
CA ALA A 506 -23.58 27.52 4.65
C ALA A 506 -23.92 28.35 3.39
N GLY A 507 -25.14 28.23 2.85
CA GLY A 507 -25.57 28.90 1.62
C GLY A 507 -24.86 28.38 0.36
N VAL A 508 -24.34 27.15 0.38
CA VAL A 508 -23.70 26.53 -0.79
C VAL A 508 -24.77 26.04 -1.75
N LYS A 509 -24.70 26.44 -3.02
CA LYS A 509 -25.60 25.95 -4.07
C LYS A 509 -25.11 24.59 -4.57
N PHE A 510 -25.90 23.54 -4.40
CA PHE A 510 -25.56 22.20 -4.86
C PHE A 510 -26.77 21.49 -5.49
N ALA A 511 -26.50 20.48 -6.30
CA ALA A 511 -27.51 19.59 -6.88
C ALA A 511 -27.07 18.13 -6.78
N ILE A 512 -27.97 17.20 -7.11
CA ILE A 512 -27.69 15.75 -7.16
C ILE A 512 -28.09 15.15 -8.51
N MET A 513 -27.46 14.03 -8.89
CA MET A 513 -27.84 13.24 -10.09
C MET A 513 -29.20 12.51 -9.92
N GLY A 514 -29.66 12.36 -8.68
CA GLY A 514 -30.94 11.76 -8.35
C GLY A 514 -31.05 10.26 -8.58
N GLY A 515 -32.17 9.85 -9.18
CA GLY A 515 -32.54 8.43 -9.34
C GLY A 515 -31.72 7.67 -10.39
N ASP A 516 -31.11 8.38 -11.33
CA ASP A 516 -30.31 7.79 -12.41
C ASP A 516 -28.83 7.63 -12.06
N GLU A 517 -28.39 8.14 -10.91
CA GLU A 517 -27.06 7.88 -10.37
C GLU A 517 -26.84 6.37 -10.14
N LYS A 518 -25.85 5.77 -10.82
CA LYS A 518 -25.46 4.38 -10.61
C LYS A 518 -24.30 4.28 -9.62
N CYS A 519 -24.07 3.07 -9.12
CA CYS A 519 -22.88 2.76 -8.33
C CYS A 519 -21.62 3.12 -9.11
N THR A 520 -20.58 3.58 -8.41
CA THR A 520 -19.31 3.91 -9.06
C THR A 520 -18.58 2.71 -9.65
N GLY A 521 -19.02 1.49 -9.30
CA GLY A 521 -18.40 0.22 -9.72
C GLY A 521 -17.24 -0.23 -8.83
N ASP A 522 -16.88 0.51 -7.75
CA ASP A 522 -15.72 0.17 -6.90
C ASP A 522 -15.74 -1.27 -6.39
N SER A 523 -16.87 -1.76 -5.84
CA SER A 523 -16.96 -3.14 -5.34
C SER A 523 -16.76 -4.19 -6.44
N ALA A 524 -17.33 -3.98 -7.63
CA ALA A 524 -17.11 -4.87 -8.78
C ALA A 524 -15.63 -4.88 -9.19
N ARG A 525 -15.02 -3.70 -9.29
CA ARG A 525 -13.62 -3.54 -9.67
C ARG A 525 -12.65 -4.21 -8.69
N ARG A 526 -12.83 -4.00 -7.37
CA ARG A 526 -11.95 -4.63 -6.36
C ARG A 526 -12.18 -6.13 -6.21
N LEU A 527 -13.37 -6.62 -6.56
CA LEU A 527 -13.66 -8.05 -6.59
C LEU A 527 -12.95 -8.71 -7.78
N GLY A 528 -12.77 -7.99 -8.89
CA GLY A 528 -12.13 -8.49 -10.11
C GLY A 528 -13.05 -8.49 -11.34
N ASN A 529 -14.30 -8.04 -11.21
CA ASN A 529 -15.22 -7.90 -12.35
C ASN A 529 -14.97 -6.57 -13.06
N GLU A 530 -13.92 -6.52 -13.90
CA GLU A 530 -13.55 -5.33 -14.66
C GLU A 530 -14.62 -4.92 -15.69
N PRO A 531 -15.26 -5.82 -16.48
CA PRO A 531 -16.31 -5.45 -17.44
C PRO A 531 -17.48 -4.72 -16.78
N LEU A 532 -17.97 -5.21 -15.64
CA LEU A 532 -19.06 -4.55 -14.91
C LEU A 532 -18.64 -3.17 -14.36
N PHE A 533 -17.36 -3.01 -13.98
CA PHE A 533 -16.84 -1.69 -13.62
C PHE A 533 -16.79 -0.75 -14.84
N GLN A 534 -16.36 -1.24 -16.00
CA GLN A 534 -16.29 -0.46 -17.24
C GLN A 534 -17.69 0.01 -17.65
N GLU A 535 -18.68 -0.88 -17.68
CA GLU A 535 -20.07 -0.56 -17.99
C GLU A 535 -20.62 0.54 -17.08
N LEU A 536 -20.62 0.31 -15.76
CA LEU A 536 -21.15 1.27 -14.79
C LEU A 536 -20.37 2.59 -14.80
N GLY A 537 -19.05 2.51 -14.98
CA GLY A 537 -18.16 3.67 -14.99
C GLY A 537 -18.37 4.54 -16.23
N MET A 538 -18.45 3.93 -17.41
CA MET A 538 -18.68 4.65 -18.67
C MET A 538 -20.04 5.34 -18.66
N GLU A 539 -21.10 4.66 -18.22
CA GLU A 539 -22.43 5.26 -18.11
C GLU A 539 -22.45 6.44 -17.14
N ASN A 540 -21.79 6.31 -15.98
CA ASN A 540 -21.67 7.41 -15.03
C ASN A 540 -20.86 8.57 -15.62
N VAL A 541 -19.76 8.30 -16.33
CA VAL A 541 -18.95 9.34 -16.97
C VAL A 541 -19.74 10.09 -18.04
N MET A 542 -20.48 9.38 -18.90
CA MET A 542 -21.36 10.00 -19.89
C MET A 542 -22.40 10.89 -19.22
N ALA A 543 -23.10 10.38 -18.20
CA ALA A 543 -24.11 11.15 -17.48
C ALA A 543 -23.52 12.38 -16.75
N LEU A 544 -22.33 12.24 -16.15
CA LEU A 544 -21.64 13.33 -15.47
C LEU A 544 -21.17 14.41 -16.45
N ASN A 545 -20.55 14.03 -17.58
CA ASN A 545 -20.11 14.97 -18.60
C ASN A 545 -21.32 15.76 -19.16
N MET A 546 -22.42 15.08 -19.49
CA MET A 546 -23.67 15.74 -19.89
C MET A 546 -24.20 16.68 -18.80
N ALA A 547 -24.21 16.25 -17.53
CA ALA A 547 -24.66 17.08 -16.42
C ALA A 547 -23.80 18.35 -16.22
N PHE A 548 -22.52 18.32 -16.60
CA PHE A 548 -21.65 19.51 -16.61
C PHE A 548 -21.74 20.33 -17.92
N GLY A 549 -22.68 20.02 -18.80
CA GLY A 549 -22.93 20.74 -20.04
C GLY A 549 -21.89 20.45 -21.12
N GLU A 550 -21.29 19.26 -21.10
CA GLU A 550 -20.43 18.76 -22.19
C GLU A 550 -21.28 17.95 -23.18
N GLU A 551 -21.02 18.14 -24.47
CA GLU A 551 -21.66 17.39 -25.56
C GLU A 551 -20.85 16.12 -25.85
N LEU A 552 -21.54 15.03 -26.13
CA LEU A 552 -20.92 13.75 -26.48
C LEU A 552 -21.10 13.44 -27.97
N ASP A 553 -20.10 12.80 -28.57
CA ASP A 553 -20.18 12.24 -29.92
C ASP A 553 -20.94 10.89 -29.93
N ASP A 554 -21.08 10.29 -31.12
CA ASP A 554 -21.76 9.00 -31.32
C ASP A 554 -21.08 7.84 -30.57
N ASP A 555 -19.80 7.98 -30.21
CA ASP A 555 -19.03 7.01 -29.43
C ASP A 555 -19.08 7.33 -27.91
N GLY A 556 -19.86 8.33 -27.50
CA GLY A 556 -20.03 8.75 -26.11
C GLY A 556 -18.81 9.49 -25.51
N LYS A 557 -17.92 10.03 -26.34
CA LYS A 557 -16.77 10.84 -25.93
C LYS A 557 -17.10 12.32 -26.00
N VAL A 558 -16.48 13.10 -25.11
CA VAL A 558 -16.68 14.56 -25.07
C VAL A 558 -16.15 15.21 -26.35
N VAL A 559 -17.02 15.97 -27.01
CA VAL A 559 -16.67 16.81 -28.16
C VAL A 559 -15.71 17.91 -27.67
N PRO A 560 -14.49 18.04 -28.23
CA PRO A 560 -13.45 18.93 -27.70
C PRO A 560 -13.89 20.38 -27.52
N GLU A 561 -14.80 20.87 -28.37
CA GLU A 561 -15.34 22.23 -28.34
C GLU A 561 -16.27 22.49 -27.13
N SER A 562 -16.90 21.43 -26.61
CA SER A 562 -17.80 21.52 -25.44
C SER A 562 -17.08 21.29 -24.11
N ALA A 563 -15.85 20.78 -24.15
CA ALA A 563 -15.09 20.37 -22.98
C ALA A 563 -14.89 21.52 -21.98
N LYS A 564 -15.28 21.28 -20.73
CA LYS A 564 -15.12 22.21 -19.62
C LYS A 564 -13.82 21.94 -18.88
N PRO A 565 -13.15 22.99 -18.35
CA PRO A 565 -11.97 22.78 -17.52
C PRO A 565 -12.36 22.00 -16.26
N LYS A 566 -11.45 21.13 -15.78
CA LYS A 566 -11.62 20.33 -14.55
C LYS A 566 -12.13 21.14 -13.35
N SER A 567 -11.65 22.38 -13.19
CA SER A 567 -12.02 23.27 -12.09
C SER A 567 -13.48 23.77 -12.12
N ALA A 568 -14.16 23.64 -13.26
CA ALA A 568 -15.59 23.91 -13.38
C ALA A 568 -16.45 22.67 -13.06
N LYS A 569 -15.85 21.48 -13.05
CA LYS A 569 -16.55 20.20 -12.87
C LYS A 569 -16.34 19.67 -11.46
N LYS A 570 -16.91 20.39 -10.48
CA LYS A 570 -16.73 20.13 -9.06
C LYS A 570 -17.72 19.10 -8.53
N ILE A 571 -17.20 18.02 -7.95
CA ILE A 571 -17.99 16.95 -7.35
C ILE A 571 -17.58 16.80 -5.88
N VAL A 572 -18.55 16.76 -4.97
CA VAL A 572 -18.31 16.40 -3.58
C VAL A 572 -18.89 15.02 -3.28
N ALA A 573 -18.13 14.17 -2.59
CA ALA A 573 -18.56 12.83 -2.19
C ALA A 573 -18.40 12.63 -0.67
N THR A 574 -19.40 12.03 -0.03
CA THR A 574 -19.32 11.61 1.39
C THR A 574 -18.67 10.24 1.58
N CYS A 575 -18.40 9.53 0.48
CA CYS A 575 -17.78 8.21 0.49
C CYS A 575 -16.37 8.28 -0.09
N PRO A 576 -15.33 7.89 0.68
CA PRO A 576 -13.96 7.83 0.18
C PRO A 576 -13.75 6.85 -0.99
N HIS A 577 -14.59 5.82 -1.12
CA HIS A 577 -14.54 4.92 -2.26
C HIS A 577 -15.01 5.63 -3.54
N CYS A 578 -16.10 6.39 -3.45
CA CYS A 578 -16.60 7.19 -4.56
C CYS A 578 -15.60 8.30 -4.94
N LEU A 579 -15.04 9.00 -3.94
CA LEU A 579 -13.93 9.94 -4.14
C LEU A 579 -12.78 9.32 -4.95
N ASN A 580 -12.31 8.14 -4.52
CA ASN A 580 -11.19 7.49 -5.19
C ASN A 580 -11.54 7.06 -6.62
N THR A 581 -12.72 6.46 -6.82
CA THR A 581 -13.09 5.94 -8.13
C THR A 581 -13.39 7.08 -9.12
N ILE A 582 -14.14 8.11 -8.72
CA ILE A 582 -14.44 9.24 -9.61
C ILE A 582 -13.18 10.09 -9.84
N GLY A 583 -12.41 10.38 -8.79
CA GLY A 583 -11.25 11.27 -8.88
C GLY A 583 -10.02 10.64 -9.54
N ASN A 584 -9.76 9.34 -9.31
CA ASN A 584 -8.53 8.70 -9.75
C ASN A 584 -8.73 7.64 -10.84
N GLU A 585 -9.92 7.04 -10.95
CA GLU A 585 -10.16 5.90 -11.85
C GLU A 585 -11.01 6.23 -13.08
N TYR A 586 -11.99 7.12 -12.97
CA TYR A 586 -12.77 7.62 -14.11
C TYR A 586 -11.96 8.39 -15.17
N PRO A 587 -10.78 8.97 -14.87
CA PRO A 587 -9.88 9.45 -15.92
C PRO A 587 -9.48 8.37 -16.93
N GLN A 588 -9.49 7.10 -16.55
CA GLN A 588 -9.25 5.98 -17.46
C GLN A 588 -10.42 5.75 -18.45
N LEU A 589 -11.59 6.31 -18.14
CA LEU A 589 -12.84 6.20 -18.89
C LEU A 589 -13.24 7.52 -19.57
N GLY A 590 -12.37 8.54 -19.55
CA GLY A 590 -12.64 9.87 -20.12
C GLY A 590 -13.33 10.87 -19.17
N GLY A 591 -13.49 10.55 -17.89
CA GLY A 591 -13.99 11.48 -16.89
C GLY A 591 -12.88 12.30 -16.24
N ASP A 592 -12.98 13.64 -16.24
CA ASP A 592 -12.00 14.51 -15.57
C ASP A 592 -12.71 15.53 -14.68
N TYR A 593 -12.72 15.29 -13.37
CA TYR A 593 -13.49 16.07 -12.40
C TYR A 593 -12.64 16.53 -11.23
N GLU A 594 -12.95 17.69 -10.67
CA GLU A 594 -12.43 18.11 -9.37
C GLU A 594 -13.28 17.45 -8.27
N VAL A 595 -12.81 16.32 -7.76
CA VAL A 595 -13.53 15.56 -6.73
C VAL A 595 -12.93 15.84 -5.36
N VAL A 596 -13.76 16.33 -4.44
CA VAL A 596 -13.38 16.56 -3.04
C VAL A 596 -14.19 15.68 -2.09
N HIS A 597 -13.59 15.31 -0.97
CA HIS A 597 -14.33 14.65 0.10
C HIS A 597 -15.17 15.66 0.89
N HIS A 598 -16.32 15.24 1.42
CA HIS A 598 -17.17 16.12 2.24
C HIS A 598 -16.42 16.75 3.40
N THR A 599 -15.47 16.03 4.03
CA THR A 599 -14.66 16.61 5.12
C THR A 599 -13.73 17.73 4.66
N GLN A 600 -13.26 17.73 3.41
CA GLN A 600 -12.45 18.83 2.90
C GLN A 600 -13.30 20.08 2.70
N LEU A 601 -14.50 19.91 2.12
CA LEU A 601 -15.42 21.02 1.93
C LEU A 601 -15.93 21.57 3.27
N LEU A 602 -16.33 20.71 4.21
CA LEU A 602 -16.79 21.14 5.53
C LEU A 602 -15.70 21.89 6.32
N GLN A 603 -14.45 21.43 6.26
CA GLN A 603 -13.33 22.15 6.87
C GLN A 603 -13.15 23.53 6.23
N HIS A 604 -13.18 23.63 4.90
CA HIS A 604 -13.11 24.91 4.21
C HIS A 604 -14.25 25.86 4.59
N LEU A 605 -15.48 25.35 4.73
CA LEU A 605 -16.64 26.16 5.13
C LEU A 605 -16.57 26.64 6.59
N ILE A 606 -15.91 25.90 7.48
CA ILE A 606 -15.59 26.36 8.84
C ILE A 606 -14.53 27.46 8.79
N ASP A 607 -13.45 27.24 8.03
CA ASP A 607 -12.35 28.20 7.90
C ASP A 607 -12.84 29.54 7.30
N ASP A 608 -13.80 29.49 6.37
CA ASP A 608 -14.46 30.66 5.77
C ASP A 608 -15.51 31.33 6.70
N GLY A 609 -15.78 30.75 7.87
CA GLY A 609 -16.77 31.25 8.82
C GLY A 609 -18.23 31.06 8.39
N LYS A 610 -18.50 30.25 7.35
CA LYS A 610 -19.85 29.91 6.90
C LYS A 610 -20.52 28.85 7.79
N LEU A 611 -19.73 28.01 8.45
CA LEU A 611 -20.19 27.06 9.46
C LEU A 611 -19.52 27.37 10.80
N LEU A 612 -20.33 27.76 11.78
CA LEU A 612 -19.86 28.14 13.12
C LEU A 612 -20.35 27.10 14.14
N PRO A 613 -19.51 26.14 14.55
CA PRO A 613 -19.85 25.22 15.62
C PRO A 613 -19.86 25.96 16.97
N VAL A 614 -21.07 26.15 17.53
CA VAL A 614 -21.27 26.94 18.76
C VAL A 614 -21.85 26.10 19.91
N THR A 615 -22.58 25.04 19.59
CA THR A 615 -23.18 24.13 20.56
C THR A 615 -22.14 23.09 20.99
N PRO A 616 -21.82 22.95 22.29
CA PRO A 616 -20.86 21.96 22.74
C PRO A 616 -21.36 20.52 22.58
N VAL A 617 -20.47 19.63 22.14
CA VAL A 617 -20.70 18.17 22.15
C VAL A 617 -19.70 17.57 23.14
N GLU A 618 -20.20 17.12 24.30
CA GLU A 618 -19.37 16.60 25.37
C GLU A 618 -19.03 15.12 25.17
N GLY A 619 -17.75 14.77 25.18
CA GLY A 619 -17.33 13.37 25.12
C GLY A 619 -15.87 13.16 24.73
N LEU A 620 -15.35 11.97 25.05
CA LEU A 620 -14.08 11.49 24.52
C LEU A 620 -14.31 10.85 23.15
N ILE A 621 -13.73 11.45 22.11
CA ILE A 621 -13.86 11.00 20.73
C ILE A 621 -12.55 10.40 20.23
N THR A 622 -12.65 9.27 19.51
CA THR A 622 -11.56 8.71 18.74
C THR A 622 -11.96 8.54 17.27
N TYR A 623 -11.00 8.65 16.36
CA TYR A 623 -11.25 8.68 14.93
C TYR A 623 -10.65 7.48 14.20
N HIS A 624 -11.46 6.85 13.37
CA HIS A 624 -11.02 5.82 12.44
C HIS A 624 -10.71 6.45 11.07
N ASP A 625 -9.44 6.43 10.67
CA ASP A 625 -9.01 6.85 9.33
C ASP A 625 -9.46 5.85 8.24
N PRO A 626 -10.40 6.22 7.34
CA PRO A 626 -10.77 5.37 6.22
C PRO A 626 -9.59 5.19 5.26
N CYS A 627 -9.33 3.96 4.82
CA CYS A 627 -8.15 3.66 4.02
C CYS A 627 -8.14 4.39 2.67
N TYR A 628 -9.30 4.52 2.02
CA TYR A 628 -9.41 5.25 0.74
C TYR A 628 -9.28 6.76 0.92
N LEU A 629 -9.65 7.33 2.08
CA LEU A 629 -9.45 8.76 2.34
C LEU A 629 -7.97 9.04 2.65
N GLY A 630 -7.40 8.26 3.59
CA GLY A 630 -6.04 8.43 4.06
C GLY A 630 -4.99 7.82 3.14
N ARG A 631 -4.87 6.49 3.07
CA ARG A 631 -3.74 5.86 2.37
C ARG A 631 -3.78 6.04 0.85
N HIS A 632 -4.97 6.04 0.25
CA HIS A 632 -5.10 6.19 -1.20
C HIS A 632 -5.06 7.67 -1.64
N ASN A 633 -5.75 8.57 -0.93
CA ASN A 633 -5.87 9.99 -1.34
C ASN A 633 -5.06 10.98 -0.48
N LYS A 634 -4.35 10.50 0.56
CA LYS A 634 -3.50 11.29 1.47
C LYS A 634 -4.24 12.40 2.23
N ILE A 635 -5.54 12.24 2.44
CA ILE A 635 -6.37 13.18 3.20
C ILE A 635 -6.49 12.69 4.65
N TYR A 636 -5.87 13.43 5.59
CA TYR A 636 -5.86 13.08 7.02
C TYR A 636 -6.28 14.23 7.92
N THR A 637 -5.97 15.47 7.54
CA THR A 637 -6.15 16.65 8.38
C THR A 637 -7.62 17.12 8.49
N PRO A 638 -8.39 17.24 7.39
CA PRO A 638 -9.71 17.86 7.45
C PRO A 638 -10.69 17.24 8.46
N PRO A 639 -10.81 15.89 8.59
CA PRO A 639 -11.67 15.29 9.62
C PRO A 639 -11.31 15.73 11.04
N ARG A 640 -10.01 15.90 11.32
CA ARG A 640 -9.49 16.26 12.66
C ARG A 640 -9.72 17.73 12.97
N GLU A 641 -9.56 18.61 11.99
CA GLU A 641 -9.85 20.03 12.15
C GLU A 641 -11.33 20.27 12.41
N ILE A 642 -12.23 19.58 11.69
CA ILE A 642 -13.67 19.63 11.97
C ILE A 642 -13.97 19.22 13.42
N MET A 643 -13.47 18.07 13.86
CA MET A 643 -13.66 17.62 15.25
C MET A 643 -13.02 18.56 16.29
N SER A 644 -12.01 19.34 15.91
CA SER A 644 -11.32 20.30 16.80
C SER A 644 -12.08 21.61 16.92
N ALA A 645 -12.86 21.95 15.91
CA ALA A 645 -13.70 23.15 15.91
C ALA A 645 -14.94 22.99 16.80
N VAL A 646 -15.42 21.75 17.03
CA VAL A 646 -16.58 21.47 17.88
C VAL A 646 -16.23 21.66 19.36
N PRO A 647 -16.89 22.60 20.08
CA PRO A 647 -16.65 22.82 21.51
C PRO A 647 -17.00 21.59 22.35
N GLY A 648 -16.31 21.38 23.48
CA GLY A 648 -16.59 20.27 24.42
C GLY A 648 -15.98 18.91 24.02
N LEU A 649 -15.66 18.68 22.74
CA LEU A 649 -15.09 17.41 22.28
C LEU A 649 -13.62 17.27 22.70
N ARG A 650 -13.30 16.15 23.36
CA ARG A 650 -11.91 15.78 23.69
C ARG A 650 -11.44 14.68 22.75
N GLN A 651 -10.48 14.99 21.89
CA GLN A 651 -9.95 14.03 20.92
C GLN A 651 -8.82 13.18 21.49
N GLN A 652 -8.87 11.88 21.22
CA GLN A 652 -7.76 10.97 21.49
C GLN A 652 -7.56 9.99 20.34
N GLU A 653 -6.35 10.01 19.78
CA GLU A 653 -5.96 9.14 18.67
C GLU A 653 -5.65 7.72 19.14
N MET A 654 -6.13 6.73 18.38
CA MET A 654 -5.70 5.34 18.52
C MET A 654 -4.21 5.20 18.21
N HIS A 655 -3.54 4.20 18.79
CA HIS A 655 -2.10 4.00 18.56
C HIS A 655 -1.75 3.80 17.07
N ARG A 656 -2.62 3.14 16.29
CA ARG A 656 -2.58 3.11 14.82
C ARG A 656 -3.57 4.10 14.25
N HIS A 657 -3.07 5.22 13.78
CA HIS A 657 -3.81 6.28 13.08
C HIS A 657 -3.04 6.73 11.82
N LYS A 658 -3.67 7.58 11.01
CA LYS A 658 -3.15 8.11 9.75
C LYS A 658 -2.64 7.00 8.82
N GLU A 659 -1.42 7.11 8.28
CA GLU A 659 -0.85 6.14 7.36
C GLU A 659 -0.60 4.75 7.99
N ARG A 660 -0.62 4.68 9.33
CA ARG A 660 -0.49 3.44 10.10
C ARG A 660 -1.84 2.87 10.54
N GLY A 661 -2.96 3.52 10.18
CA GLY A 661 -4.31 3.11 10.55
C GLY A 661 -4.64 1.67 10.17
N PHE A 662 -5.38 1.00 11.06
CA PHE A 662 -5.83 -0.38 10.83
C PHE A 662 -7.18 -0.40 10.12
N CYS A 663 -7.36 -1.27 9.13
CA CYS A 663 -8.55 -1.32 8.27
C CYS A 663 -9.83 -1.67 9.07
N CYS A 664 -10.98 -1.15 8.65
CA CYS A 664 -12.29 -1.55 9.19
C CYS A 664 -12.74 -2.95 8.70
N GLY A 665 -12.21 -3.43 7.57
CA GLY A 665 -12.52 -4.74 7.01
C GLY A 665 -13.45 -4.76 5.79
N ALA A 666 -14.10 -3.63 5.42
CA ALA A 666 -15.08 -3.59 4.32
C ALA A 666 -14.49 -3.53 2.90
N GLY A 667 -13.29 -2.94 2.74
CA GLY A 667 -12.68 -2.74 1.42
C GLY A 667 -12.43 -4.05 0.67
N GLY A 668 -12.11 -3.97 -0.63
CA GLY A 668 -11.85 -5.17 -1.42
C GLY A 668 -13.10 -6.01 -1.69
N ALA A 669 -14.29 -5.39 -1.68
CA ALA A 669 -15.62 -5.99 -1.71
C ALA A 669 -15.99 -6.87 -0.48
N ARG A 670 -15.19 -6.82 0.59
CA ARG A 670 -15.37 -7.65 1.80
C ARG A 670 -16.61 -7.30 2.61
N MET A 671 -17.22 -6.12 2.42
CA MET A 671 -18.54 -5.80 2.98
C MET A 671 -19.63 -6.78 2.53
N TRP A 672 -19.47 -7.37 1.34
CA TRP A 672 -20.45 -8.27 0.72
C TRP A 672 -20.11 -9.75 0.91
N MET A 673 -19.08 -10.04 1.70
CA MET A 673 -18.54 -11.40 1.87
C MET A 673 -18.42 -11.71 3.35
N GLU A 674 -18.80 -12.93 3.73
CA GLU A 674 -18.66 -13.35 5.12
C GLU A 674 -17.20 -13.55 5.53
N GLU A 675 -16.94 -13.36 6.82
CA GLU A 675 -15.63 -13.50 7.43
C GLU A 675 -15.60 -14.73 8.32
N ARG A 676 -15.17 -15.86 7.76
CA ARG A 676 -15.20 -17.17 8.44
C ARG A 676 -13.86 -17.58 9.04
N ILE A 677 -12.76 -16.93 8.63
CA ILE A 677 -11.40 -17.30 9.01
C ILE A 677 -10.83 -16.30 9.99
N GLY A 678 -10.40 -16.80 11.15
CA GLY A 678 -9.79 -15.99 12.21
C GLY A 678 -10.77 -15.01 12.85
N LYS A 679 -10.23 -13.95 13.46
CA LYS A 679 -11.01 -12.86 14.06
C LYS A 679 -11.54 -11.92 12.99
N ARG A 680 -12.73 -11.33 13.20
CA ARG A 680 -13.20 -10.27 12.31
C ARG A 680 -12.33 -9.02 12.36
N ILE A 681 -11.99 -8.43 11.20
CA ILE A 681 -11.11 -7.24 11.13
C ILE A 681 -11.71 -6.04 11.87
N ASN A 682 -13.02 -5.80 11.73
CA ASN A 682 -13.70 -4.72 12.44
C ASN A 682 -13.61 -4.89 13.97
N ASN A 683 -13.75 -6.12 14.47
CA ASN A 683 -13.61 -6.42 15.90
C ASN A 683 -12.22 -6.09 16.44
N GLU A 684 -11.16 -6.39 15.69
CA GLU A 684 -9.80 -5.99 16.09
C GLU A 684 -9.64 -4.47 16.11
N ARG A 685 -10.26 -3.76 15.15
CA ARG A 685 -10.21 -2.29 15.13
C ARG A 685 -11.00 -1.66 16.28
N VAL A 686 -12.19 -2.18 16.58
CA VAL A 686 -13.01 -1.68 17.69
C VAL A 686 -12.38 -1.99 19.03
N ASP A 687 -11.72 -3.14 19.21
CA ASP A 687 -10.96 -3.42 20.44
C ASP A 687 -9.84 -2.39 20.66
N GLU A 688 -9.18 -1.95 19.58
CA GLU A 688 -8.21 -0.86 19.65
C GLU A 688 -8.86 0.47 20.04
N ALA A 689 -10.03 0.81 19.48
CA ALA A 689 -10.76 2.01 19.84
C ALA A 689 -11.21 2.00 21.32
N LEU A 690 -11.79 0.88 21.78
CA LEU A 690 -12.29 0.71 23.14
C LEU A 690 -11.17 0.72 24.19
N SER A 691 -9.91 0.45 23.81
CA SER A 691 -8.76 0.58 24.73
C SER A 691 -8.55 2.00 25.25
N LEU A 692 -9.11 3.01 24.57
CA LEU A 692 -9.10 4.41 24.99
C LEU A 692 -10.33 4.79 25.85
N ASN A 693 -11.28 3.86 26.03
CA ASN A 693 -12.56 4.10 26.69
C ASN A 693 -13.37 5.30 26.12
N PRO A 694 -13.49 5.46 24.78
CA PRO A 694 -14.17 6.60 24.18
C PRO A 694 -15.68 6.57 24.45
N ASP A 695 -16.31 7.73 24.31
CA ASP A 695 -17.76 7.90 24.27
C ASP A 695 -18.26 7.92 22.81
N ILE A 696 -17.40 8.35 21.88
CA ILE A 696 -17.72 8.46 20.45
C ILE A 696 -16.60 7.83 19.61
N VAL A 697 -16.97 6.97 18.66
CA VAL A 697 -16.08 6.51 17.58
C VAL A 697 -16.52 7.18 16.29
N SER A 698 -15.69 8.06 15.76
CA SER A 698 -16.00 8.78 14.52
C SER A 698 -15.25 8.20 13.31
N THR A 699 -15.84 8.35 12.13
CA THR A 699 -15.25 7.99 10.83
C THR A 699 -15.79 8.95 9.76
N ALA A 700 -15.20 8.94 8.58
CA ALA A 700 -15.67 9.73 7.44
C ALA A 700 -15.88 8.83 6.21
N CYS A 701 -16.56 7.70 6.41
CA CYS A 701 -16.78 6.69 5.37
C CYS A 701 -17.99 5.82 5.71
N PRO A 702 -18.97 5.67 4.81
CA PRO A 702 -20.18 4.91 5.08
C PRO A 702 -19.92 3.42 5.29
N PHE A 703 -18.98 2.82 4.55
CA PHE A 703 -18.60 1.42 4.78
C PHE A 703 -17.92 1.23 6.13
N CYS A 704 -17.05 2.15 6.54
CA CYS A 704 -16.44 2.08 7.87
C CYS A 704 -17.49 2.27 8.97
N LEU A 705 -18.44 3.18 8.77
CA LEU A 705 -19.55 3.44 9.68
C LEU A 705 -20.34 2.16 9.95
N VAL A 706 -20.75 1.44 8.90
CA VAL A 706 -21.44 0.15 9.02
C VAL A 706 -20.59 -0.86 9.80
N MET A 707 -19.35 -1.10 9.35
CA MET A 707 -18.49 -2.13 9.96
C MET A 707 -18.17 -1.88 11.43
N LEU A 708 -17.91 -0.62 11.80
CA LEU A 708 -17.60 -0.23 13.17
C LEU A 708 -18.86 -0.27 14.05
N THR A 709 -20.01 0.19 13.54
CA THR A 709 -21.29 0.11 14.25
C THR A 709 -21.66 -1.33 14.57
N ASP A 710 -21.57 -2.23 13.58
CA ASP A 710 -21.88 -3.64 13.77
C ASP A 710 -20.98 -4.29 14.84
N SER A 711 -19.69 -3.95 14.83
CA SER A 711 -18.75 -4.44 15.83
C SER A 711 -19.01 -3.86 17.23
N VAL A 712 -19.26 -2.55 17.34
CA VAL A 712 -19.61 -1.89 18.60
C VAL A 712 -20.88 -2.47 19.20
N ASN A 713 -21.92 -2.68 18.39
CA ASN A 713 -23.17 -3.30 18.86
C ASN A 713 -22.94 -4.74 19.35
N GLY A 714 -22.11 -5.51 18.65
CA GLY A 714 -21.66 -6.83 19.15
C GLY A 714 -20.94 -6.73 20.50
N LYS A 715 -20.09 -5.72 20.69
CA LYS A 715 -19.37 -5.49 21.96
C LYS A 715 -20.30 -5.01 23.09
N LYS A 716 -21.36 -4.26 22.80
CA LYS A 716 -22.40 -3.90 23.77
C LYS A 716 -23.13 -5.15 24.26
N ASN A 717 -23.59 -5.98 23.33
CA ASN A 717 -24.27 -7.25 23.65
C ASN A 717 -23.39 -8.19 24.50
N ASP A 718 -22.07 -8.16 24.27
CA ASP A 718 -21.07 -8.90 25.05
C ASP A 718 -20.72 -8.27 26.42
N GLY A 719 -21.26 -7.08 26.76
CA GLY A 719 -20.90 -6.32 27.96
C GLY A 719 -19.48 -5.73 27.95
N LYS A 720 -18.87 -5.58 26.76
CA LYS A 720 -17.48 -5.11 26.57
C LYS A 720 -17.38 -3.67 26.08
N ALA A 721 -18.50 -3.02 25.81
CA ALA A 721 -18.58 -1.61 25.44
C ALA A 721 -19.68 -0.92 26.27
N LYS A 722 -19.55 0.38 26.52
CA LYS A 722 -20.59 1.18 27.18
C LYS A 722 -21.87 1.16 26.35
N GLU A 723 -23.04 1.09 26.98
CA GLU A 723 -24.31 1.23 26.25
C GLU A 723 -24.45 2.60 25.57
N SER A 724 -23.84 3.64 26.16
CA SER A 724 -23.85 5.01 25.65
C SER A 724 -22.91 5.26 24.46
N ILE A 725 -21.98 4.36 24.14
CA ILE A 725 -21.02 4.63 23.04
C ILE A 725 -21.75 4.72 21.70
N THR A 726 -21.40 5.72 20.90
CA THR A 726 -21.97 5.91 19.55
C THR A 726 -20.90 5.82 18.46
N VAL A 727 -21.33 5.42 17.26
CA VAL A 727 -20.50 5.46 16.06
C VAL A 727 -21.17 6.41 15.07
N VAL A 728 -20.47 7.47 14.69
CA VAL A 728 -21.04 8.56 13.90
C VAL A 728 -20.08 9.04 12.82
N ASP A 729 -20.62 9.70 11.80
CA ASP A 729 -19.80 10.44 10.84
C ASP A 729 -19.41 11.82 11.40
N VAL A 730 -18.25 12.33 10.98
CA VAL A 730 -17.78 13.68 11.33
C VAL A 730 -18.80 14.76 10.96
N ALA A 731 -19.56 14.60 9.86
CA ALA A 731 -20.60 15.55 9.47
C ALA A 731 -21.77 15.60 10.45
N GLN A 732 -22.14 14.48 11.08
CA GLN A 732 -23.23 14.46 12.06
C GLN A 732 -22.84 15.23 13.33
N LEU A 733 -21.58 15.09 13.77
CA LEU A 733 -21.03 15.84 14.90
C LEU A 733 -20.98 17.35 14.63
N LEU A 734 -20.57 17.73 13.41
CA LEU A 734 -20.52 19.13 13.02
C LEU A 734 -21.93 19.73 12.98
N LEU A 735 -22.91 19.02 12.40
CA LEU A 735 -24.29 19.51 12.36
C LEU A 735 -24.88 19.71 13.76
N GLU A 736 -24.67 18.76 14.67
CA GLU A 736 -25.11 18.87 16.07
C GLU A 736 -24.54 20.12 16.76
N SER A 737 -23.29 20.47 16.44
CA SER A 737 -22.62 21.66 17.00
C SER A 737 -23.04 22.97 16.33
N VAL A 738 -23.37 22.95 15.04
CA VAL A 738 -23.80 24.14 14.28
C VAL A 738 -25.27 24.48 14.57
N LYS A 739 -26.11 23.49 14.85
CA LYS A 739 -27.50 23.75 15.26
C LYS A 739 -27.53 24.36 16.66
N THR A 740 -28.11 25.54 16.78
CA THR A 740 -28.50 26.12 18.08
C THR A 740 -29.63 25.26 18.67
N PRO A 741 -29.62 24.94 19.98
CA PRO A 741 -30.82 24.40 20.62
C PRO A 741 -31.98 25.35 20.34
N ALA A 742 -33.15 24.83 20.00
CA ALA A 742 -34.35 25.65 19.95
C ALA A 742 -34.47 26.38 21.30
N THR A 743 -34.43 27.71 21.27
CA THR A 743 -34.73 28.52 22.44
C THR A 743 -36.19 28.28 22.80
N ASP A 744 -36.52 28.23 24.08
CA ASP A 744 -37.91 28.08 24.62
C ASP A 744 -38.90 29.17 24.14
N ASP A 745 -38.50 30.07 23.24
CA ASP A 745 -39.30 31.13 22.62
C ASP A 745 -40.09 30.68 21.37
N ASP A 746 -39.92 29.42 20.91
CA ASP A 746 -40.70 28.83 19.80
C ASP A 746 -41.90 27.97 20.28
N GLU A 747 -42.32 28.09 21.54
CA GLU A 747 -43.67 27.67 21.95
C GLU A 747 -44.70 28.70 21.45
N PRO A 748 -45.72 28.31 20.66
CA PRO A 748 -46.84 29.22 20.40
C PRO A 748 -47.49 29.57 21.75
N PRO A 749 -47.86 30.83 22.00
CA PRO A 749 -48.32 31.25 23.31
C PRO A 749 -49.53 30.42 23.72
N ALA A 750 -49.37 29.63 24.79
CA ALA A 750 -50.44 28.88 25.40
C ALA A 750 -51.43 29.86 26.05
N GLY A 751 -52.63 29.93 25.47
CA GLY A 751 -53.85 30.30 26.19
C GLY A 751 -54.53 31.61 25.78
N GLU A 752 -55.41 31.54 24.79
CA GLU A 752 -56.72 32.18 24.94
C GLU A 752 -57.75 31.10 25.26
N SER A 753 -58.52 31.36 26.31
CA SER A 753 -59.49 30.48 26.95
C SER A 753 -60.65 30.11 26.02
N ASP A 754 -60.89 28.81 25.83
CA ASP A 754 -62.19 28.31 25.35
C ASP A 754 -63.26 28.62 26.39
N SER A 755 -64.15 29.54 26.03
CA SER A 755 -65.39 29.82 26.74
C SER A 755 -66.40 28.68 26.55
N GLU A 756 -66.92 28.20 27.68
CA GLU A 756 -68.16 27.45 27.90
C GLU A 756 -69.02 27.07 26.68
N SER A 757 -69.14 25.76 26.45
CA SER A 757 -70.17 25.16 25.61
C SER A 757 -71.56 25.27 26.27
N ALA A 758 -72.47 26.05 25.68
CA ALA A 758 -73.91 25.95 25.94
C ALA A 758 -74.53 24.79 25.11
N PRO A 759 -75.55 24.06 25.61
CA PRO A 759 -76.09 22.89 24.94
C PRO A 759 -77.16 23.26 23.88
N GLU A 760 -77.15 22.55 22.75
CA GLU A 760 -78.14 22.69 21.67
C GLU A 760 -79.54 22.16 22.07
N PRO A 761 -80.64 22.76 21.57
CA PRO A 761 -81.99 22.26 21.78
C PRO A 761 -82.36 21.16 20.76
N GLN A 762 -83.04 20.11 21.26
CA GLN A 762 -83.59 19.01 20.46
C GLN A 762 -84.73 19.46 19.52
N PRO A 763 -84.87 18.85 18.33
CA PRO A 763 -86.13 18.90 17.58
C PRO A 763 -87.09 17.80 18.04
N VAL A 764 -88.36 18.20 18.25
CA VAL A 764 -89.49 17.28 18.51
C VAL A 764 -90.24 17.04 17.20
N LYS A 765 -90.40 15.74 16.89
CA LYS A 765 -91.28 15.05 15.92
C LYS A 765 -91.05 15.24 14.42
#